data_AF-A0A9P9ETW7-F1
#
_entry.id   AF-A0A9P9ETW7-F1
#
_cell.length_a   1.000
_cell.length_b   1.000
_cell.length_c   1.000
_cell.angle_alpha   90.00
_cell.angle_beta   90.00
_cell.angle_gamma   90.00
#
_symmetry.space_group_name_H-M   'P 1'
#
loop_
_entity.id
_entity.type
_entity.pdbx_description
1 polymer ?
#
loop_
_entity_poly.entity_id
_entity_poly.type
_entity_poly.pdbx_seq_one_letter_code
_entity_poly.pdbx_strand_id
1 'polypeptide(L)'
;MASLESVPRDPNDSKVSIVIGSAAFLMATSTLMVVLRVVSRSMVKQFSLDDMAAIASLLTMIGCGTAITSMTRYGLGRHIDTVSNETLILYGRCFWVSVLFYMLSLFFIKMSFLFNYYRLLSFSKLRPYCIGAMVLIVLWAGGVCILVLVMCIPLEGVWDRRVNAKCIPHMTVMWYFNGVFNTIGDLFILTLPIPALWRLQLPRRQKAYLLFVFGLGFLTVGISIGRMRWLKMGQDMTWWNVNPALWSLGELTSAISCACLPFFKPLTLRVKSSMSRASLGDTHPQQSGAKGDEESHSHSSNSFKIAIMRILSLLLPIWLSGAATTASDLLPRELYISNSVKAACAALQESYSDLTLLPNTAEYDKEVINVWDKRSNLVPACIFRPLSSSQVAAAVRFFHQNNAQFAVRGGGHLPYPGANSINDGVLLVLSGLNEVKVNANKAIVEVGAGNKWQKVYSTLAPHGLYTIGGRLSSIGVPGVSLLGGVNYFLNKYGFTMDNIVSYDVVLGNGTQVVANKRTNPNLFWALKGSALNYGIVTKFTLKTYKVPKVTSTLQIFRDAAAPAFIKAACDFVLADDASVGSGAVININYNVTTNQATPQVFGLQETTQSPPSRFANFTAISNPVTRVHNVTTPSEWHAMSQAPNQLFRVTFGHHTIKPDAARLTEIYNAWKEAIADVADVPGIRPTFIFNLVPRTAATVAKTNGIGNAFGLDDKQSYIWWQLTTSWARPEDDLRVTTWARNFLEHHHAGNKALGLATELLYGGDAADYQNPLLTYPQKNQEKLRRIRDSYDPDLVFTRLNWGGFKLGL
;
A
#
# COMPACT_ATOMS: atom_id res chain seq x y z
N MET A 1 -16.67 -38.46 -36.41
CA MET A 1 -17.17 -39.51 -35.48
C MET A 1 -16.08 -39.70 -34.43
N ALA A 2 -16.25 -39.46 -33.13
CA ALA A 2 -17.45 -39.39 -32.29
C ALA A 2 -17.66 -37.99 -31.67
N SER A 3 -18.93 -37.65 -31.46
CA SER A 3 -19.45 -36.52 -30.71
C SER A 3 -19.14 -36.69 -29.21
N LEU A 4 -18.25 -35.85 -28.68
CA LEU A 4 -18.17 -35.54 -27.27
C LEU A 4 -18.79 -34.16 -27.09
N GLU A 5 -19.82 -34.10 -26.24
CA GLU A 5 -20.58 -32.90 -25.88
C GLU A 5 -19.64 -31.70 -25.69
N SER A 6 -19.77 -30.71 -26.58
CA SER A 6 -19.12 -29.42 -26.38
C SER A 6 -19.78 -28.76 -25.18
N VAL A 7 -19.12 -28.80 -24.03
CA VAL A 7 -19.41 -27.91 -22.89
C VAL A 7 -19.69 -26.52 -23.46
N PRO A 8 -20.81 -25.85 -23.13
CA PRO A 8 -21.08 -24.50 -23.60
C PRO A 8 -19.92 -23.61 -23.15
N ARG A 9 -19.08 -23.18 -24.10
CA ARG A 9 -17.97 -22.26 -23.83
C ARG A 9 -18.51 -20.85 -23.98
N ASP A 10 -18.34 -20.03 -22.96
CA ASP A 10 -18.75 -18.63 -23.03
C ASP A 10 -17.99 -17.94 -24.18
N PRO A 11 -18.68 -17.42 -25.21
CA PRO A 11 -18.02 -16.71 -26.31
C PRO A 11 -17.24 -15.45 -25.84
N ASN A 12 -17.48 -14.98 -24.60
CA ASN A 12 -16.77 -13.87 -23.99
C ASN A 12 -15.50 -14.26 -23.21
N ASP A 13 -15.21 -15.56 -23.04
CA ASP A 13 -14.02 -16.01 -22.34
C ASP A 13 -12.74 -15.60 -23.08
N SER A 14 -11.86 -14.88 -22.38
CA SER A 14 -10.66 -14.28 -22.98
C SER A 14 -9.47 -14.28 -22.02
N LYS A 15 -8.34 -14.84 -22.49
CA LYS A 15 -7.02 -14.76 -21.85
C LYS A 15 -6.12 -13.67 -22.46
N VAL A 16 -6.66 -12.83 -23.35
CA VAL A 16 -5.90 -11.80 -24.08
C VAL A 16 -5.18 -10.84 -23.12
N SER A 17 -5.88 -10.38 -22.08
CA SER A 17 -5.33 -9.47 -21.07
C SER A 17 -4.15 -10.08 -20.30
N ILE A 18 -4.25 -11.36 -19.94
CA ILE A 18 -3.19 -12.12 -19.27
C ILE A 18 -1.95 -12.19 -20.16
N VAL A 19 -2.13 -12.46 -21.46
CA VAL A 19 -1.02 -12.52 -22.43
C VAL A 19 -0.32 -11.17 -22.55
N ILE A 20 -1.08 -10.09 -22.75
CA ILE A 20 -0.51 -8.75 -22.95
C ILE A 20 0.21 -8.27 -21.68
N GLY A 21 -0.45 -8.37 -20.52
CA GLY A 21 0.13 -7.92 -19.25
C GLY A 21 1.40 -8.70 -18.87
N SER A 22 1.38 -10.02 -19.03
CA SER A 22 2.53 -10.87 -18.74
C SER A 22 3.68 -10.63 -19.71
N ALA A 23 3.42 -10.52 -21.01
CA ALA A 23 4.45 -10.25 -22.01
C ALA A 23 5.11 -8.89 -21.81
N ALA A 24 4.32 -7.84 -21.51
CA ALA A 24 4.83 -6.51 -21.23
C ALA A 24 5.76 -6.50 -20.00
N PHE A 25 5.34 -7.12 -18.89
CA PHE A 25 6.14 -7.23 -17.68
C PHE A 25 7.48 -7.96 -17.91
N LEU A 26 7.44 -9.08 -18.64
CA LEU A 26 8.63 -9.90 -18.92
C LEU A 26 9.62 -9.19 -19.86
N MET A 27 9.12 -8.51 -20.90
CA MET A 27 9.96 -7.68 -21.78
C MET A 27 10.59 -6.50 -21.03
N ALA A 28 9.81 -5.82 -20.17
CA ALA A 28 10.29 -4.69 -19.36
C ALA A 28 11.39 -5.13 -18.39
N THR A 29 11.20 -6.27 -17.71
CA THR A 29 12.19 -6.88 -16.80
C THR A 29 13.48 -7.23 -17.53
N SER A 30 13.38 -7.88 -18.68
CA SER A 30 14.55 -8.26 -19.50
C SER A 30 15.32 -7.03 -19.99
N THR A 31 14.59 -5.98 -20.38
CA THR A 31 15.17 -4.68 -20.81
C THR A 31 15.96 -4.05 -19.68
N LEU A 32 15.38 -3.99 -18.47
CA LEU A 32 16.05 -3.43 -17.30
C LEU A 32 17.35 -4.16 -16.99
N MET A 33 17.35 -5.50 -17.00
CA MET A 33 18.53 -6.31 -16.68
C MET A 33 19.69 -6.06 -17.65
N VAL A 34 19.40 -6.00 -18.96
CA VAL A 34 20.42 -5.76 -19.99
C VAL A 34 20.92 -4.32 -19.96
N VAL A 35 20.03 -3.33 -19.74
CA VAL A 35 20.43 -1.92 -19.56
C VAL A 35 21.37 -1.79 -18.36
N LEU A 36 21.04 -2.38 -17.21
CA LEU A 36 21.89 -2.35 -16.03
C LEU A 36 23.25 -3.00 -16.29
N ARG A 37 23.28 -4.11 -17.05
CA ARG A 37 24.53 -4.75 -17.49
C ARG A 37 25.36 -3.80 -18.34
N VAL A 38 24.80 -3.23 -19.40
CA VAL A 38 25.51 -2.32 -20.33
C VAL A 38 26.03 -1.09 -19.60
N VAL A 39 25.24 -0.50 -18.70
CA VAL A 39 25.67 0.63 -17.86
C VAL A 39 26.85 0.21 -16.98
N SER A 40 26.76 -0.92 -16.29
CA SER A 40 27.84 -1.38 -15.42
C SER A 40 29.16 -1.63 -16.16
N ARG A 41 29.07 -2.20 -17.37
CA ARG A 41 30.24 -2.52 -18.22
C ARG A 41 30.85 -1.27 -18.84
N SER A 42 30.02 -0.31 -19.25
CA SER A 42 30.47 1.00 -19.72
C SER A 42 31.20 1.79 -18.63
N MET A 43 30.77 1.68 -17.36
CA MET A 43 31.43 2.36 -16.23
C MET A 43 32.87 1.89 -15.99
N VAL A 44 33.18 0.63 -16.32
CA VAL A 44 34.53 0.06 -16.17
C VAL A 44 35.32 0.04 -17.48
N LYS A 45 34.79 0.65 -18.56
CA LYS A 45 35.37 0.66 -19.93
C LYS A 45 35.75 -0.73 -20.45
N GLN A 46 34.95 -1.75 -20.12
CA GLN A 46 35.16 -3.12 -20.57
C GLN A 46 33.93 -3.60 -21.32
N PHE A 47 33.70 -3.08 -22.53
CA PHE A 47 32.64 -3.61 -23.39
C PHE A 47 33.21 -4.79 -24.21
N SER A 48 32.51 -5.92 -24.23
CA SER A 48 33.01 -7.13 -24.89
C SER A 48 31.90 -7.90 -25.64
N LEU A 49 32.28 -8.95 -26.38
CA LEU A 49 31.36 -9.73 -27.22
C LEU A 49 30.19 -10.36 -26.43
N ASP A 50 30.39 -10.67 -25.15
CA ASP A 50 29.32 -11.14 -24.26
C ASP A 50 28.23 -10.08 -24.03
N ASP A 51 28.60 -8.80 -24.05
CA ASP A 51 27.66 -7.67 -23.90
C ASP A 51 26.87 -7.43 -25.20
N MET A 52 27.51 -7.56 -26.37
CA MET A 52 26.82 -7.54 -27.66
C MET A 52 25.81 -8.68 -27.79
N ALA A 53 26.19 -9.89 -27.38
CA ALA A 53 25.29 -11.03 -27.36
C ALA A 53 24.10 -10.82 -26.40
N ALA A 54 24.29 -10.16 -25.25
CA ALA A 54 23.19 -9.82 -24.34
C ALA A 54 22.23 -8.75 -24.90
N ILE A 55 22.73 -7.81 -25.72
CA ILE A 55 21.87 -6.84 -26.42
C ILE A 55 21.09 -7.55 -27.54
N ALA A 56 21.76 -8.40 -28.31
CA ALA A 56 21.13 -9.18 -29.37
C ALA A 56 20.03 -10.12 -28.82
N SER A 57 20.24 -10.72 -27.65
CA SER A 57 19.20 -11.53 -26.99
C SER A 57 18.00 -10.71 -26.54
N LEU A 58 18.20 -9.47 -26.08
CA LEU A 58 17.11 -8.56 -25.75
C LEU A 58 16.28 -8.19 -26.97
N LEU A 59 16.93 -7.77 -28.06
CA LEU A 59 16.23 -7.36 -29.29
C LEU A 59 15.35 -8.48 -29.84
N THR A 60 15.89 -9.70 -29.81
CA THR A 60 15.19 -10.89 -30.29
C THR A 60 14.11 -11.37 -29.32
N MET A 61 14.31 -11.21 -28.01
CA MET A 61 13.26 -11.42 -27.00
C MET A 61 12.10 -10.43 -27.17
N ILE A 62 12.39 -9.15 -27.43
CA ILE A 62 11.35 -8.15 -27.74
C ILE A 62 10.60 -8.55 -29.02
N GLY A 63 11.30 -9.00 -30.07
CA GLY A 63 10.67 -9.54 -31.28
C GLY A 63 9.75 -10.74 -31.01
N CYS A 64 10.15 -11.64 -30.11
CA CYS A 64 9.32 -12.76 -29.67
C CYS A 64 8.06 -12.29 -28.91
N GLY A 65 8.24 -11.40 -27.94
CA GLY A 65 7.14 -10.85 -27.14
C GLY A 65 6.14 -10.05 -27.98
N THR A 66 6.61 -9.25 -28.95
CA THR A 66 5.74 -8.48 -29.87
C THR A 66 4.99 -9.39 -30.83
N ALA A 67 5.61 -10.47 -31.31
CA ALA A 67 4.92 -11.48 -32.12
C ALA A 67 3.82 -12.18 -31.29
N ILE A 68 4.09 -12.52 -30.03
CA ILE A 68 3.12 -13.14 -29.11
C ILE A 68 1.96 -12.18 -28.78
N THR A 69 2.23 -10.93 -28.47
CA THR A 69 1.15 -9.95 -28.21
C THR A 69 0.34 -9.67 -29.47
N SER A 70 0.97 -9.66 -30.65
CA SER A 70 0.26 -9.53 -31.93
C SER A 70 -0.69 -10.69 -32.19
N MET A 71 -0.32 -11.93 -31.81
CA MET A 71 -1.20 -13.09 -31.92
C MET A 71 -2.52 -12.91 -31.15
N THR A 72 -2.58 -12.08 -30.11
CA THR A 72 -3.82 -11.83 -29.36
C THR A 72 -4.88 -11.09 -30.18
N ARG A 73 -4.46 -10.28 -31.16
CA ARG A 73 -5.36 -9.66 -32.13
C ARG A 73 -5.96 -10.68 -33.10
N TYR A 74 -5.26 -11.78 -33.31
CA TYR A 74 -5.61 -12.83 -34.27
C TYR A 74 -6.13 -14.11 -33.61
N GLY A 75 -6.51 -14.05 -32.34
CA GLY A 75 -7.23 -15.13 -31.65
C GLY A 75 -6.48 -15.79 -30.49
N LEU A 76 -5.21 -15.49 -30.21
CA LEU A 76 -4.52 -16.04 -29.03
C LEU A 76 -5.25 -15.64 -27.75
N GLY A 77 -5.64 -16.64 -26.95
CA GLY A 77 -6.44 -16.44 -25.74
C GLY A 77 -7.94 -16.34 -25.97
N ARG A 78 -8.43 -16.60 -27.19
CA ARG A 78 -9.84 -16.88 -27.50
C ARG A 78 -9.97 -18.34 -27.95
N HIS A 79 -11.15 -18.93 -27.77
CA HIS A 79 -11.44 -20.28 -28.25
C HIS A 79 -11.37 -20.34 -29.78
N ILE A 80 -10.73 -21.37 -30.34
CA ILE A 80 -10.48 -21.47 -31.79
C ILE A 80 -11.77 -21.40 -32.62
N ASP A 81 -12.88 -21.89 -32.08
CA ASP A 81 -14.19 -21.93 -32.71
C ASP A 81 -14.79 -20.51 -32.91
N THR A 82 -14.29 -19.50 -32.19
CA THR A 82 -14.74 -18.10 -32.31
C THR A 82 -13.87 -17.25 -33.24
N VAL A 83 -12.88 -17.86 -33.90
CA VAL A 83 -11.89 -17.18 -34.76
C VAL A 83 -12.10 -17.57 -36.22
N SER A 84 -12.17 -16.57 -37.11
CA SER A 84 -12.34 -16.84 -38.55
C SER A 84 -11.09 -17.50 -39.17
N ASN A 85 -11.30 -18.33 -40.20
CA ASN A 85 -10.21 -19.01 -40.91
C ASN A 85 -9.16 -18.05 -41.50
N GLU A 86 -9.58 -16.87 -41.96
CA GLU A 86 -8.66 -15.83 -42.46
C GLU A 86 -7.77 -15.26 -41.34
N THR A 87 -8.34 -15.09 -40.15
CA THR A 87 -7.62 -14.61 -38.96
C THR A 87 -6.62 -15.66 -38.45
N LEU A 88 -6.95 -16.95 -38.57
CA LEU A 88 -6.07 -18.05 -38.21
C LEU A 88 -4.78 -18.11 -39.07
N ILE A 89 -4.83 -17.65 -40.32
CA ILE A 89 -3.64 -17.53 -41.17
C ILE A 89 -2.68 -16.47 -40.61
N LEU A 90 -3.21 -15.32 -40.19
CA LEU A 90 -2.42 -14.25 -39.57
C LEU A 90 -1.85 -14.68 -38.21
N TYR A 91 -2.64 -15.41 -37.41
CA TYR A 91 -2.18 -16.07 -36.19
C TYR A 91 -0.99 -17.00 -36.48
N GLY A 92 -1.10 -17.86 -37.49
CA GLY A 92 -0.04 -18.81 -37.86
C GLY A 92 1.25 -18.13 -38.31
N ARG A 93 1.16 -17.01 -39.03
CA ARG A 93 2.32 -16.17 -39.39
C ARG A 93 3.01 -15.58 -38.15
N CYS A 94 2.25 -14.97 -37.25
CA CYS A 94 2.79 -14.41 -36.00
C CYS A 94 3.37 -15.50 -35.09
N PHE A 95 2.75 -16.68 -35.05
CA PHE A 95 3.26 -17.83 -34.32
C PHE A 95 4.63 -18.26 -34.85
N TRP A 96 4.77 -18.44 -36.15
CA TRP A 96 6.04 -18.79 -36.78
C TRP A 96 7.14 -17.76 -36.50
N VAL A 97 6.82 -16.46 -36.61
CA VAL A 97 7.75 -15.37 -36.28
C VAL A 97 8.17 -15.45 -34.80
N SER A 98 7.24 -15.72 -33.89
CA SER A 98 7.55 -15.84 -32.46
C SER A 98 8.52 -16.98 -32.15
N VAL A 99 8.36 -18.13 -32.83
CA VAL A 99 9.26 -19.28 -32.70
C VAL A 99 10.67 -18.91 -33.16
N LEU A 100 10.80 -18.26 -34.32
CA LEU A 100 12.10 -17.88 -34.87
C LEU A 100 12.87 -16.96 -33.91
N PHE A 101 12.19 -15.92 -33.41
CA PHE A 101 12.78 -14.98 -32.45
C PHE A 101 13.09 -15.62 -31.11
N TYR A 102 12.26 -16.55 -30.63
CA TYR A 102 12.53 -17.30 -29.42
C TYR A 102 13.83 -18.12 -29.53
N MET A 103 14.02 -18.85 -30.63
CA MET A 103 15.24 -19.66 -30.84
C MET A 103 16.49 -18.78 -30.96
N LEU A 104 16.37 -17.65 -31.66
CA LEU A 104 17.46 -16.70 -31.81
C LEU A 104 17.83 -16.04 -30.48
N SER A 105 16.84 -15.76 -29.62
CA SER A 105 17.09 -15.22 -28.28
C SER A 105 17.85 -16.23 -27.41
N LEU A 106 17.43 -17.51 -27.39
CA LEU A 106 18.16 -18.56 -26.68
C LEU A 106 19.62 -18.70 -27.15
N PHE A 107 19.84 -18.66 -28.47
CA PHE A 107 21.18 -18.69 -29.05
C PHE A 107 22.04 -17.54 -28.49
N PHE A 108 21.56 -16.30 -28.56
CA PHE A 108 22.33 -15.14 -28.09
C PHE A 108 22.56 -15.15 -26.57
N ILE A 109 21.60 -15.64 -25.78
CA ILE A 109 21.79 -15.82 -24.33
C ILE A 109 22.93 -16.80 -24.05
N LYS A 110 22.93 -17.96 -24.72
CA LYS A 110 23.98 -18.98 -24.57
C LYS A 110 25.35 -18.47 -25.01
N MET A 111 25.40 -17.73 -26.11
CA MET A 111 26.64 -17.08 -26.57
C MET A 111 27.14 -16.03 -25.56
N SER A 112 26.24 -15.28 -24.91
CA SER A 112 26.64 -14.33 -23.85
C SER A 112 27.32 -15.03 -22.67
N PHE A 113 26.81 -16.18 -22.22
CA PHE A 113 27.45 -16.99 -21.18
C PHE A 113 28.81 -17.55 -21.63
N LEU A 114 28.86 -18.13 -22.84
CA LEU A 114 30.08 -18.77 -23.34
C LEU A 114 31.20 -17.77 -23.60
N PHE A 115 30.90 -16.58 -24.16
CA PHE A 115 31.87 -15.50 -24.30
C PHE A 115 32.36 -15.00 -22.94
N ASN A 116 31.46 -14.92 -21.94
CA ASN A 116 31.87 -14.56 -20.58
C ASN A 116 32.82 -15.61 -19.98
N TYR A 117 32.49 -16.90 -20.08
CA TYR A 117 33.32 -17.98 -19.55
C TYR A 117 34.65 -18.10 -20.28
N TYR A 118 34.65 -17.95 -21.60
CA TYR A 118 35.87 -17.93 -22.39
C TYR A 118 36.84 -16.82 -21.94
N ARG A 119 36.30 -15.64 -21.61
CA ARG A 119 37.07 -14.52 -21.07
C ARG A 119 37.53 -14.77 -19.63
N LEU A 120 36.66 -15.31 -18.78
CA LEU A 120 36.95 -15.57 -17.36
C LEU A 120 38.00 -16.68 -17.18
N LEU A 121 38.00 -17.68 -18.05
CA LEU A 121 38.84 -18.87 -17.98
C LEU A 121 40.09 -18.78 -18.87
N SER A 122 40.59 -17.57 -19.12
CA SER A 122 41.68 -17.30 -20.07
C SER A 122 42.93 -18.17 -19.89
N PHE A 123 43.22 -18.62 -18.65
CA PHE A 123 44.37 -19.45 -18.26
C PHE A 123 44.00 -20.89 -17.83
N SER A 124 42.77 -21.35 -18.03
CA SER A 124 42.30 -22.67 -17.59
C SER A 124 42.33 -23.72 -18.71
N LYS A 125 42.59 -24.98 -18.36
CA LYS A 125 42.42 -26.14 -19.25
C LYS A 125 40.98 -26.30 -19.79
N LEU A 126 40.02 -25.56 -19.24
CA LEU A 126 38.60 -25.57 -19.65
C LEU A 126 38.31 -24.73 -20.90
N ARG A 127 39.24 -23.91 -21.39
CA ARG A 127 39.02 -22.99 -22.52
C ARG A 127 38.66 -23.68 -23.86
N PRO A 128 39.29 -24.81 -24.26
CA PRO A 128 38.88 -25.54 -25.45
C PRO A 128 37.44 -26.08 -25.36
N TYR A 129 36.98 -26.44 -24.16
CA TYR A 129 35.61 -26.89 -23.94
C TYR A 129 34.59 -25.76 -24.15
N CYS A 130 34.93 -24.51 -23.78
CA CYS A 130 34.09 -23.34 -24.14
C CYS A 130 33.98 -23.15 -25.66
N ILE A 131 35.07 -23.33 -26.40
CA ILE A 131 35.06 -23.24 -27.87
C ILE A 131 34.22 -24.35 -28.47
N GLY A 132 34.41 -25.60 -28.01
CA GLY A 132 33.58 -26.73 -28.44
C GLY A 132 32.09 -26.51 -28.16
N ALA A 133 31.76 -25.94 -27.00
CA ALA A 133 30.38 -25.55 -26.65
C ALA A 133 29.82 -24.50 -27.62
N MET A 134 30.60 -23.47 -27.97
CA MET A 134 30.16 -22.43 -28.92
C MET A 134 29.86 -23.03 -30.29
N VAL A 135 30.74 -23.91 -30.79
CA VAL A 135 30.52 -24.62 -32.07
C VAL A 135 29.25 -25.45 -32.00
N LEU A 136 29.04 -26.23 -30.92
CA LEU A 136 27.86 -27.06 -30.75
C LEU A 136 26.56 -26.23 -30.74
N ILE A 137 26.55 -25.09 -30.03
CA ILE A 137 25.39 -24.20 -29.97
C ILE A 137 25.11 -23.53 -31.32
N VAL A 138 26.14 -23.14 -32.07
CA VAL A 138 25.98 -22.60 -33.43
C VAL A 138 25.40 -23.67 -34.37
N LEU A 139 25.93 -24.90 -34.33
CA LEU A 139 25.42 -26.00 -35.16
C LEU A 139 23.98 -26.36 -34.82
N TRP A 140 23.65 -26.44 -33.52
CA TRP A 140 22.29 -26.70 -33.06
C TRP A 140 21.33 -25.58 -33.50
N ALA A 141 21.67 -24.31 -33.22
CA ALA A 141 20.82 -23.18 -33.59
C ALA A 141 20.64 -23.07 -35.11
N GLY A 142 21.70 -23.27 -35.88
CA GLY A 142 21.64 -23.33 -37.34
C GLY A 142 20.72 -24.44 -37.84
N GLY A 143 20.84 -25.65 -37.29
CA GLY A 143 19.98 -26.79 -37.62
C GLY A 143 18.51 -26.51 -37.29
N VAL A 144 18.22 -25.95 -36.12
CA VAL A 144 16.85 -25.59 -35.71
C VAL A 144 16.28 -24.48 -36.59
N CYS A 145 17.06 -23.45 -36.92
CA CYS A 145 16.63 -22.41 -37.84
C CYS A 145 16.27 -22.99 -39.21
N ILE A 146 17.12 -23.85 -39.77
CA ILE A 146 16.83 -24.54 -41.04
C ILE A 146 15.52 -25.33 -40.92
N LEU A 147 15.37 -26.15 -39.88
CA LEU A 147 14.15 -26.95 -39.65
C LEU A 147 12.88 -26.09 -39.58
N VAL A 148 12.94 -24.91 -38.94
CA VAL A 148 11.80 -23.97 -38.86
C VAL A 148 11.51 -23.30 -40.21
N LEU A 149 12.54 -23.04 -41.02
CA LEU A 149 12.39 -22.49 -42.39
C LEU A 149 11.87 -23.52 -43.39
N VAL A 150 12.17 -24.81 -43.23
CA VAL A 150 11.75 -25.90 -44.14
C VAL A 150 10.67 -26.81 -43.55
N MET A 151 9.97 -26.34 -42.51
CA MET A 151 8.95 -27.12 -41.78
C MET A 151 7.83 -27.64 -42.70
N CYS A 152 7.50 -26.86 -43.73
CA CYS A 152 6.66 -27.24 -44.85
C CYS A 152 7.28 -26.75 -46.16
N ILE A 153 7.08 -27.49 -47.25
CA ILE A 153 7.46 -27.08 -48.60
C ILE A 153 6.19 -27.07 -49.47
N PRO A 154 5.70 -25.88 -49.89
CA PRO A 154 6.22 -24.54 -49.59
C PRO A 154 5.84 -24.07 -48.15
N LEU A 155 6.57 -23.09 -47.60
CA LEU A 155 6.50 -22.69 -46.18
C LEU A 155 5.11 -22.19 -45.77
N GLU A 156 4.34 -21.63 -46.70
CA GLU A 156 2.99 -21.13 -46.46
C GLU A 156 2.05 -22.22 -45.94
N GLY A 157 2.34 -23.49 -46.21
CA GLY A 157 1.62 -24.64 -45.67
C GLY A 157 1.64 -24.75 -44.14
N VAL A 158 2.54 -24.04 -43.45
CA VAL A 158 2.56 -23.97 -41.97
C VAL A 158 1.31 -23.28 -41.42
N TRP A 159 0.79 -22.27 -42.11
CA TRP A 159 -0.32 -21.43 -41.64
C TRP A 159 -1.53 -21.40 -42.57
N ASP A 160 -1.41 -21.86 -43.81
CA ASP A 160 -2.52 -21.97 -44.77
C ASP A 160 -2.70 -23.41 -45.27
N ARG A 161 -3.73 -24.09 -44.75
CA ARG A 161 -4.05 -25.47 -45.13
C ARG A 161 -4.61 -25.63 -46.54
N ARG A 162 -4.93 -24.53 -47.23
CA ARG A 162 -5.39 -24.55 -48.63
C ARG A 162 -4.22 -24.77 -49.60
N VAL A 163 -3.00 -24.53 -49.14
CA VAL A 163 -1.78 -24.76 -49.90
C VAL A 163 -1.43 -26.25 -49.84
N ASN A 164 -1.25 -26.88 -50.99
CA ASN A 164 -0.78 -28.26 -51.08
C ASN A 164 0.72 -28.34 -50.74
N ALA A 165 1.03 -28.36 -49.44
CA ALA A 165 2.39 -28.41 -48.92
C ALA A 165 2.72 -29.76 -48.31
N LYS A 166 3.97 -30.20 -48.47
CA LYS A 166 4.52 -31.35 -47.75
C LYS A 166 5.18 -30.85 -46.45
N CYS A 167 4.60 -31.20 -45.31
CA CYS A 167 5.08 -30.81 -43.98
C CYS A 167 5.71 -31.99 -43.23
N ILE A 168 6.60 -31.69 -42.28
CA ILE A 168 7.21 -32.71 -41.41
C ILE A 168 6.10 -33.44 -40.62
N PRO A 169 6.01 -34.79 -40.70
CA PRO A 169 5.02 -35.55 -39.94
C PRO A 169 5.35 -35.47 -38.44
N HIS A 170 4.32 -35.41 -37.60
CA HIS A 170 4.44 -35.39 -36.13
C HIS A 170 5.28 -34.23 -35.55
N MET A 171 4.92 -32.98 -35.87
CA MET A 171 5.64 -31.76 -35.44
C MET A 171 5.85 -31.68 -33.91
N THR A 172 4.96 -32.27 -33.10
CA THR A 172 5.12 -32.39 -31.64
C THR A 172 6.41 -33.11 -31.24
N VAL A 173 6.79 -34.19 -31.92
CA VAL A 173 8.01 -34.95 -31.63
C VAL A 173 9.26 -34.10 -31.89
N MET A 174 9.23 -33.32 -32.97
CA MET A 174 10.29 -32.36 -33.29
C MET A 174 10.47 -31.32 -32.17
N TRP A 175 9.37 -30.76 -31.64
CA TRP A 175 9.44 -29.80 -30.54
C TRP A 175 9.99 -30.39 -29.24
N TYR A 176 9.61 -31.63 -28.91
CA TYR A 176 10.18 -32.34 -27.75
C TYR A 176 11.68 -32.59 -27.92
N PHE A 177 12.09 -33.07 -29.09
CA PHE A 177 13.51 -33.28 -29.40
C PHE A 177 14.29 -31.98 -29.25
N ASN A 178 13.82 -30.89 -29.86
CA ASN A 178 14.48 -29.59 -29.72
C ASN A 178 14.54 -29.10 -28.26
N GLY A 179 13.45 -29.27 -27.49
CA GLY A 179 13.42 -28.90 -26.07
C GLY A 179 14.44 -29.67 -25.22
N VAL A 180 14.64 -30.97 -25.51
CA VAL A 180 15.63 -31.81 -24.82
C VAL A 180 17.05 -31.33 -25.12
N PHE A 181 17.39 -31.11 -26.39
CA PHE A 181 18.72 -30.62 -26.79
C PHE A 181 19.01 -29.22 -26.22
N ASN A 182 18.01 -28.34 -26.20
CA ASN A 182 18.12 -27.02 -25.58
C ASN A 182 18.48 -27.14 -24.09
N THR A 183 17.75 -27.98 -23.35
CA THR A 183 17.91 -28.22 -21.91
C THR A 183 19.26 -28.85 -21.58
N ILE A 184 19.70 -29.84 -22.37
CA ILE A 184 21.03 -30.45 -22.21
C ILE A 184 22.13 -29.38 -22.42
N GLY A 185 21.97 -28.52 -23.43
CA GLY A 185 22.88 -27.40 -23.66
C GLY A 185 22.96 -26.45 -22.47
N ASP A 186 21.84 -26.12 -21.84
CA ASP A 186 21.81 -25.26 -20.64
C ASP A 186 22.53 -25.89 -19.46
N LEU A 187 22.29 -27.18 -19.19
CA LEU A 187 22.98 -27.93 -18.13
C LEU A 187 24.50 -28.00 -18.38
N PHE A 188 24.90 -28.21 -19.63
CA PHE A 188 26.31 -28.26 -20.00
C PHE A 188 27.00 -26.91 -19.79
N ILE A 189 26.38 -25.81 -20.21
CA ILE A 189 26.92 -24.45 -20.01
C ILE A 189 27.00 -24.11 -18.52
N LEU A 190 25.95 -24.40 -17.75
CA LEU A 190 25.87 -24.09 -16.32
C LEU A 190 26.93 -24.83 -15.49
N THR A 191 27.26 -26.07 -15.87
CA THR A 191 28.22 -26.91 -15.13
C THR A 191 29.67 -26.63 -15.48
N LEU A 192 29.94 -26.05 -16.65
CA LEU A 192 31.29 -25.77 -17.16
C LEU A 192 32.19 -24.97 -16.18
N PRO A 193 31.74 -23.88 -15.52
CA PRO A 193 32.60 -23.11 -14.61
C PRO A 193 32.75 -23.74 -13.21
N ILE A 194 31.92 -24.71 -12.82
CA ILE A 194 31.87 -25.26 -11.44
C ILE A 194 33.23 -25.82 -10.99
N PRO A 195 33.95 -26.65 -11.78
CA PRO A 195 35.24 -27.20 -11.37
C PRO A 195 36.32 -26.14 -11.15
N ALA A 196 36.28 -25.03 -11.91
CA ALA A 196 37.20 -23.92 -11.72
C ALA A 196 36.88 -23.14 -10.43
N LEU A 197 35.59 -22.91 -10.15
CA LEU A 197 35.15 -22.14 -9.00
C LEU A 197 35.34 -22.87 -7.66
N TRP A 198 35.27 -24.21 -7.65
CA TRP A 198 35.55 -25.00 -6.46
C TRP A 198 37.01 -24.96 -6.00
N ARG A 199 37.93 -24.65 -6.91
CA ARG A 199 39.36 -24.53 -6.59
C ARG A 199 39.76 -23.12 -6.13
N LEU A 200 38.89 -22.11 -6.30
CA LEU A 200 39.16 -20.75 -5.84
C LEU A 200 38.84 -20.59 -4.34
N GLN A 201 39.83 -20.16 -3.56
CA GLN A 201 39.65 -19.75 -2.17
C GLN A 201 39.03 -18.36 -2.09
N LEU A 202 37.70 -18.27 -2.13
CA LEU A 202 36.96 -16.99 -2.06
C LEU A 202 36.47 -16.67 -0.64
N PRO A 203 36.44 -15.38 -0.25
CA PRO A 203 35.78 -14.93 0.97
C PRO A 203 34.31 -15.37 1.03
N ARG A 204 33.82 -15.76 2.22
CA ARG A 204 32.47 -16.34 2.42
C ARG A 204 31.34 -15.56 1.74
N ARG A 205 31.40 -14.22 1.74
CA ARG A 205 30.39 -13.35 1.10
C ARG A 205 30.41 -13.40 -0.44
N GLN A 206 31.59 -13.50 -1.05
CA GLN A 206 31.70 -13.64 -2.51
C GLN A 206 31.30 -15.05 -2.96
N LYS A 207 31.61 -16.07 -2.16
CA LYS A 207 31.18 -17.45 -2.38
C LYS A 207 29.65 -17.59 -2.31
N ALA A 208 28.99 -16.93 -1.35
CA ALA A 208 27.53 -16.91 -1.24
C ALA A 208 26.85 -16.21 -2.43
N TYR A 209 27.36 -15.06 -2.88
CA TYR A 209 26.85 -14.38 -4.08
C TYR A 209 27.01 -15.22 -5.34
N LEU A 210 28.15 -15.89 -5.50
CA LEU A 210 28.41 -16.78 -6.62
C LEU A 210 27.44 -17.98 -6.61
N LEU A 211 27.26 -18.63 -5.45
CA LEU A 211 26.28 -19.72 -5.27
C LEU A 211 24.85 -19.27 -5.60
N PHE A 212 24.47 -18.04 -5.24
CA PHE A 212 23.16 -17.47 -5.58
C PHE A 212 22.98 -17.31 -7.09
N VAL A 213 23.96 -16.73 -7.78
CA VAL A 213 23.93 -16.56 -9.24
C VAL A 213 23.86 -17.92 -9.97
N PHE A 214 24.62 -18.91 -9.52
CA PHE A 214 24.53 -20.28 -10.07
C PHE A 214 23.21 -20.97 -9.74
N GLY A 215 22.65 -20.76 -8.54
CA GLY A 215 21.34 -21.27 -8.16
C GLY A 215 20.21 -20.75 -9.05
N LEU A 216 20.28 -19.48 -9.47
CA LEU A 216 19.33 -18.92 -10.43
C LEU A 216 19.44 -19.55 -11.83
N GLY A 217 20.64 -19.99 -12.24
CA GLY A 217 20.81 -20.74 -13.48
C GLY A 217 20.26 -22.17 -13.43
N PHE A 218 20.09 -22.77 -12.25
CA PHE A 218 19.33 -24.02 -12.11
C PHE A 218 17.81 -23.78 -12.17
N LEU A 219 17.34 -22.61 -11.73
CA LEU A 219 15.94 -22.21 -11.83
C LEU A 219 15.50 -22.07 -13.30
N THR A 220 16.34 -21.52 -14.18
CA THR A 220 16.05 -21.42 -15.63
C THR A 220 15.89 -22.79 -16.28
N VAL A 221 16.73 -23.76 -15.90
CA VAL A 221 16.61 -25.15 -16.35
C VAL A 221 15.31 -25.77 -15.82
N GLY A 222 14.95 -25.53 -14.56
CA GLY A 222 13.67 -25.97 -14.00
C GLY A 222 12.45 -25.44 -14.74
N ILE A 223 12.48 -24.16 -15.12
CA ILE A 223 11.44 -23.52 -15.96
C ILE A 223 11.37 -24.19 -17.34
N SER A 224 12.53 -24.47 -17.96
CA SER A 224 12.64 -25.14 -19.26
C SER A 224 12.04 -26.55 -19.23
N ILE A 225 12.27 -27.30 -18.15
CA ILE A 225 11.68 -28.64 -17.92
C ILE A 225 10.17 -28.53 -17.69
N GLY A 226 9.72 -27.58 -16.88
CA GLY A 226 8.29 -27.34 -16.64
C GLY A 226 7.51 -27.05 -17.92
N ARG A 227 8.14 -26.30 -18.86
CA ARG A 227 7.57 -26.00 -20.17
C ARG A 227 7.34 -27.23 -21.05
N MET A 228 8.15 -28.29 -20.94
CA MET A 228 7.98 -29.50 -21.76
C MET A 228 6.60 -30.18 -21.57
N ARG A 229 5.92 -29.95 -20.44
CA ARG A 229 4.54 -30.41 -20.19
C ARG A 229 3.52 -29.77 -21.15
N TRP A 230 3.86 -28.63 -21.74
CA TRP A 230 3.02 -27.82 -22.62
C TRP A 230 3.53 -27.83 -24.07
N LEU A 231 4.21 -28.88 -24.52
CA LEU A 231 4.60 -29.03 -25.94
C LEU A 231 3.62 -29.89 -26.76
N LYS A 232 2.72 -30.64 -26.10
CA LYS A 232 1.67 -31.42 -26.77
C LYS A 232 0.50 -30.52 -27.16
N MET A 233 0.39 -30.17 -28.44
CA MET A 233 -0.67 -29.30 -28.96
C MET A 233 -2.07 -29.77 -28.53
N GLY A 234 -2.83 -28.88 -27.87
CA GLY A 234 -4.22 -29.10 -27.51
C GLY A 234 -5.17 -28.98 -28.70
N GLN A 235 -6.38 -29.52 -28.58
CA GLN A 235 -7.41 -29.46 -29.63
C GLN A 235 -7.86 -28.02 -29.91
N ASP A 236 -7.94 -27.18 -28.88
CA ASP A 236 -8.17 -25.74 -28.99
C ASP A 236 -6.82 -24.99 -28.96
N MET A 237 -6.20 -24.87 -30.13
CA MET A 237 -4.84 -24.36 -30.25
C MET A 237 -4.70 -22.91 -29.76
N THR A 238 -5.65 -22.03 -30.10
CA THR A 238 -5.56 -20.59 -29.79
C THR A 238 -5.77 -20.31 -28.30
N TRP A 239 -6.58 -21.11 -27.60
CA TRP A 239 -6.75 -21.03 -26.15
C TRP A 239 -5.59 -21.69 -25.39
N TRP A 240 -5.15 -22.84 -25.88
CA TRP A 240 -4.12 -23.64 -25.21
C TRP A 240 -2.72 -23.02 -25.33
N ASN A 241 -2.41 -22.38 -26.46
CA ASN A 241 -1.10 -21.78 -26.74
C ASN A 241 -0.74 -20.58 -25.82
N VAL A 242 -1.68 -20.07 -25.03
CA VAL A 242 -1.43 -19.01 -24.03
C VAL A 242 -0.35 -19.44 -23.03
N ASN A 243 -0.49 -20.62 -22.45
CA ASN A 243 0.44 -21.13 -21.44
C ASN A 243 1.86 -21.34 -21.98
N PRO A 244 2.08 -22.11 -23.07
CA PRO A 244 3.43 -22.30 -23.61
C PRO A 244 4.06 -20.99 -24.11
N ALA A 245 3.28 -20.04 -24.61
CA ALA A 245 3.80 -18.71 -24.98
C ALA A 245 4.34 -17.94 -23.76
N LEU A 246 3.58 -17.91 -22.65
CA LEU A 246 4.01 -17.24 -21.42
C LEU A 246 5.19 -17.94 -20.74
N TRP A 247 5.20 -19.27 -20.72
CA TRP A 247 6.34 -20.04 -20.21
C TRP A 247 7.61 -19.80 -21.05
N SER A 248 7.48 -19.65 -22.37
CA SER A 248 8.61 -19.34 -23.26
C SER A 248 9.18 -17.94 -23.00
N LEU A 249 8.33 -16.93 -22.79
CA LEU A 249 8.80 -15.59 -22.39
C LEU A 249 9.43 -15.60 -20.98
N GLY A 250 8.86 -16.36 -20.04
CA GLY A 250 9.41 -16.51 -18.68
C GLY A 250 10.79 -17.16 -18.67
N GLU A 251 11.00 -18.17 -19.50
CA GLU A 251 12.30 -18.82 -19.71
C GLU A 251 13.34 -17.81 -20.21
N LEU A 252 13.03 -17.07 -21.28
CA LEU A 252 13.92 -16.05 -21.84
C LEU A 252 14.26 -14.95 -20.82
N THR A 253 13.27 -14.42 -20.10
CA THR A 253 13.49 -13.38 -19.07
C THR A 253 14.35 -13.89 -17.92
N SER A 254 14.11 -15.11 -17.44
CA SER A 254 14.89 -15.70 -16.37
C SER A 254 16.34 -15.92 -16.83
N ALA A 255 16.56 -16.42 -18.04
CA ALA A 255 17.88 -16.68 -18.58
C ALA A 255 18.68 -15.39 -18.88
N ILE A 256 18.04 -14.36 -19.44
CA ILE A 256 18.64 -13.01 -19.61
C ILE A 256 19.04 -12.42 -18.25
N SER A 257 18.17 -12.54 -17.25
CA SER A 257 18.45 -12.05 -15.89
C SER A 257 19.68 -12.74 -15.30
N CYS A 258 19.77 -14.07 -15.42
CA CYS A 258 20.93 -14.84 -14.98
C CYS A 258 22.22 -14.42 -15.70
N ALA A 259 22.15 -14.12 -17.00
CA ALA A 259 23.29 -13.66 -17.78
C ALA A 259 23.76 -12.26 -17.37
N CYS A 260 22.91 -11.42 -16.77
CA CYS A 260 23.23 -10.02 -16.43
C CYS A 260 23.75 -9.84 -15.00
N LEU A 261 23.29 -10.66 -14.06
CA LEU A 261 23.59 -10.52 -12.63
C LEU A 261 25.09 -10.47 -12.25
N PRO A 262 25.99 -11.31 -12.81
CA PRO A 262 27.42 -11.30 -12.44
C PRO A 262 28.12 -9.94 -12.59
N PHE A 263 27.55 -9.06 -13.40
CA PHE A 263 28.19 -7.81 -13.80
C PHE A 263 27.77 -6.61 -12.96
N PHE A 264 26.89 -6.76 -11.97
CA PHE A 264 26.39 -5.63 -11.17
C PHE A 264 27.34 -5.17 -10.04
N LYS A 265 28.47 -5.86 -9.82
CA LYS A 265 29.44 -5.53 -8.75
C LYS A 265 29.97 -4.07 -8.81
N PRO A 266 30.33 -3.48 -9.97
CA PRO A 266 30.73 -2.07 -10.04
C PRO A 266 29.63 -1.08 -9.66
N LEU A 267 28.35 -1.43 -9.91
CA LEU A 267 27.21 -0.61 -9.50
C LEU A 267 27.04 -0.61 -7.98
N THR A 268 27.12 -1.78 -7.34
CA THR A 268 26.94 -1.90 -5.88
C THR A 268 28.06 -1.20 -5.10
N LEU A 269 29.29 -1.20 -5.61
CA LEU A 269 30.42 -0.48 -5.01
C LEU A 269 30.28 1.04 -5.13
N ARG A 270 29.76 1.54 -6.25
CA ARG A 270 29.58 2.99 -6.44
C ARG A 270 28.44 3.54 -5.60
N VAL A 271 27.33 2.80 -5.48
CA VAL A 271 26.23 3.12 -4.55
C VAL A 271 26.74 3.17 -3.11
N LYS A 272 27.54 2.18 -2.67
CA LYS A 272 28.16 2.21 -1.34
C LYS A 272 29.16 3.35 -1.16
N SER A 273 29.99 3.67 -2.16
CA SER A 273 30.94 4.79 -2.09
C SER A 273 30.25 6.17 -2.12
N SER A 274 29.08 6.25 -2.75
CA SER A 274 28.23 7.45 -2.78
C SER A 274 27.53 7.64 -1.43
N MET A 275 27.06 6.54 -0.82
CA MET A 275 26.54 6.55 0.55
C MET A 275 27.62 6.86 1.60
N SER A 276 28.85 6.36 1.40
CA SER A 276 29.97 6.62 2.31
C SER A 276 30.52 8.05 2.20
N ARG A 277 30.56 8.64 0.98
CA ARG A 277 30.92 10.06 0.80
C ARG A 277 29.84 11.03 1.28
N ALA A 278 28.58 10.58 1.34
CA ALA A 278 27.51 11.34 1.97
C ALA A 278 27.56 11.29 3.51
N SER A 279 28.40 10.43 4.11
CA SER A 279 28.48 10.19 5.56
C SER A 279 29.70 10.84 6.24
N LEU A 280 30.61 11.49 5.51
CA LEU A 280 31.78 12.18 6.05
C LEU A 280 31.87 13.59 5.44
N GLY A 281 31.31 14.57 6.14
CA GLY A 281 31.33 15.97 5.74
C GLY A 281 31.03 16.91 6.90
N ASP A 282 32.02 17.13 7.75
CA ASP A 282 32.35 18.34 8.53
C ASP A 282 33.71 18.04 9.20
N THR A 283 34.73 18.89 9.30
CA THR A 283 34.88 20.35 9.34
C THR A 283 36.37 20.72 9.12
N HIS A 284 36.65 22.03 8.97
CA HIS A 284 37.91 22.78 9.22
C HIS A 284 38.81 23.27 8.06
N PRO A 285 39.53 24.42 8.26
CA PRO A 285 39.29 25.66 7.49
C PRO A 285 40.46 26.10 6.59
N GLN A 286 40.19 27.18 5.84
CA GLN A 286 41.07 27.91 4.92
C GLN A 286 42.54 28.07 5.36
N GLN A 287 43.45 27.80 4.42
CA GLN A 287 44.69 28.56 4.26
C GLN A 287 44.97 28.77 2.77
N SER A 288 45.37 30.01 2.46
CA SER A 288 45.72 30.56 1.15
C SER A 288 47.08 30.08 0.65
N GLY A 289 47.23 29.87 -0.67
CA GLY A 289 48.54 29.69 -1.30
C GLY A 289 48.50 29.36 -2.80
N ALA A 290 48.68 30.39 -3.62
CA ALA A 290 49.21 30.48 -4.99
C ALA A 290 49.24 29.28 -5.98
N LYS A 291 48.64 29.54 -7.17
CA LYS A 291 49.04 29.29 -8.57
C LYS A 291 49.63 27.92 -8.99
N GLY A 292 49.03 27.36 -10.06
CA GLY A 292 49.71 26.50 -11.03
C GLY A 292 48.77 25.56 -11.80
N ASP A 293 48.34 26.00 -12.98
CA ASP A 293 47.86 25.29 -14.18
C ASP A 293 47.52 23.78 -14.11
N GLU A 294 46.26 23.44 -14.44
CA GLU A 294 45.90 22.35 -15.38
C GLU A 294 44.39 22.36 -15.68
N GLU A 295 44.00 23.14 -16.68
CA GLU A 295 42.73 22.97 -17.39
C GLU A 295 42.88 21.87 -18.45
N SER A 296 42.24 20.72 -18.25
CA SER A 296 41.48 19.99 -19.28
C SER A 296 41.17 18.56 -18.83
N HIS A 297 40.04 18.31 -18.15
CA HIS A 297 39.34 17.00 -18.17
C HIS A 297 38.00 16.95 -17.37
N SER A 298 37.27 18.06 -17.18
CA SER A 298 36.01 18.01 -16.40
C SER A 298 34.71 18.03 -17.22
N HIS A 299 34.74 18.29 -18.54
CA HIS A 299 33.51 18.45 -19.34
C HIS A 299 32.87 17.18 -19.91
N SER A 300 33.55 16.02 -19.90
CA SER A 300 32.97 14.75 -20.43
C SER A 300 32.12 13.97 -19.41
N SER A 301 32.39 14.12 -18.11
CA SER A 301 31.74 13.36 -17.03
C SER A 301 30.27 13.76 -16.77
N ASN A 302 29.91 15.03 -17.01
CA ASN A 302 28.56 15.53 -16.73
C ASN A 302 27.55 15.20 -17.84
N SER A 303 27.98 15.19 -19.10
CA SER A 303 27.12 14.86 -20.24
C SER A 303 26.64 13.40 -20.21
N PHE A 304 27.49 12.47 -19.73
CA PHE A 304 27.15 11.05 -19.63
C PHE A 304 26.24 10.73 -18.41
N LYS A 305 26.41 11.45 -17.28
CA LYS A 305 25.53 11.34 -16.11
C LYS A 305 24.10 11.84 -16.43
N ILE A 306 24.01 12.94 -17.18
CA ILE A 306 22.72 13.50 -17.63
C ILE A 306 22.04 12.55 -18.62
N ALA A 307 22.79 11.89 -19.51
CA ALA A 307 22.24 10.90 -20.43
C ALA A 307 21.69 9.64 -19.71
N ILE A 308 22.39 9.14 -18.69
CA ILE A 308 21.93 7.97 -17.89
C ILE A 308 20.72 8.33 -17.03
N MET A 309 20.72 9.49 -16.37
CA MET A 309 19.54 9.95 -15.62
C MET A 309 18.35 10.19 -16.54
N ARG A 310 18.56 10.72 -17.76
CA ARG A 310 17.50 10.91 -18.76
C ARG A 310 16.96 9.58 -19.28
N ILE A 311 17.79 8.56 -19.51
CA ILE A 311 17.34 7.23 -19.95
C ILE A 311 16.60 6.51 -18.82
N LEU A 312 17.11 6.57 -17.58
CA LEU A 312 16.41 6.02 -16.41
C LEU A 312 15.11 6.77 -16.10
N SER A 313 15.07 8.09 -16.27
CA SER A 313 13.87 8.92 -16.09
C SER A 313 12.89 8.85 -17.27
N LEU A 314 13.31 8.38 -18.44
CA LEU A 314 12.43 8.09 -19.59
C LEU A 314 11.84 6.67 -19.49
N LEU A 315 12.58 5.71 -18.93
CA LEU A 315 12.15 4.33 -18.80
C LEU A 315 11.37 4.04 -17.51
N LEU A 316 11.63 4.74 -16.39
CA LEU A 316 10.84 4.62 -15.15
C LEU A 316 9.35 4.96 -15.32
N PRO A 317 8.98 6.05 -16.02
CA PRO A 317 7.59 6.34 -16.32
C PRO A 317 6.98 5.29 -17.21
N ILE A 318 7.69 4.74 -18.21
CA ILE A 318 7.18 3.67 -19.08
C ILE A 318 6.94 2.37 -18.28
N TRP A 319 7.78 2.09 -17.29
CA TRP A 319 7.62 1.00 -16.31
C TRP A 319 6.43 1.20 -15.35
N LEU A 320 6.16 2.44 -14.92
CA LEU A 320 5.08 2.76 -13.97
C LEU A 320 3.73 3.07 -14.65
N SER A 321 3.74 3.55 -15.90
CA SER A 321 2.54 3.88 -16.67
C SER A 321 2.07 2.70 -17.53
N GLY A 322 2.97 1.86 -18.07
CA GLY A 322 2.58 0.72 -18.91
C GLY A 322 1.75 -0.36 -18.20
N ALA A 323 1.90 -0.50 -16.87
CA ALA A 323 1.13 -1.45 -16.07
C ALA A 323 -0.10 -0.85 -15.36
N ALA A 324 -0.16 0.48 -15.20
CA ALA A 324 -1.19 1.11 -14.38
C ALA A 324 -2.18 1.99 -15.17
N THR A 325 -1.82 2.57 -16.31
CA THR A 325 -2.66 3.60 -16.95
C THR A 325 -3.49 3.14 -18.16
N THR A 326 -3.58 1.84 -18.46
CA THR A 326 -4.48 1.35 -19.53
C THR A 326 -5.39 0.18 -19.13
N ALA A 327 -5.18 -0.45 -17.97
CA ALA A 327 -6.02 -1.56 -17.52
C ALA A 327 -7.26 -1.11 -16.73
N SER A 328 -7.24 0.07 -16.08
CA SER A 328 -8.37 0.56 -15.29
C SER A 328 -9.54 1.05 -16.15
N ASP A 329 -9.27 1.48 -17.39
CA ASP A 329 -10.24 2.22 -18.20
C ASP A 329 -10.84 1.39 -19.36
N LEU A 330 -10.42 0.12 -19.53
CA LEU A 330 -10.81 -0.72 -20.69
C LEU A 330 -11.46 -2.07 -20.34
N LEU A 331 -11.65 -2.40 -19.06
CA LEU A 331 -12.48 -3.54 -18.64
C LEU A 331 -13.83 -3.02 -18.12
N PRO A 332 -14.98 -3.60 -18.55
CA PRO A 332 -16.24 -3.36 -17.88
C PRO A 332 -16.07 -3.77 -16.41
N ARG A 333 -16.16 -2.79 -15.51
CA ARG A 333 -16.02 -2.98 -14.06
C ARG A 333 -16.92 -4.09 -13.50
N GLU A 334 -18.01 -4.41 -14.19
CA GLU A 334 -18.90 -5.54 -13.90
C GLU A 334 -18.22 -6.92 -13.80
N LEU A 335 -17.05 -7.11 -14.41
CA LEU A 335 -16.28 -8.35 -14.37
C LEU A 335 -15.57 -8.59 -13.01
N TYR A 336 -15.36 -7.55 -12.21
CA TYR A 336 -14.69 -7.64 -10.90
C TYR A 336 -15.65 -7.80 -9.73
N ILE A 337 -16.95 -7.50 -9.93
CA ILE A 337 -17.96 -7.58 -8.88
C ILE A 337 -18.45 -9.03 -8.77
N SER A 338 -18.27 -9.63 -7.59
CA SER A 338 -18.74 -11.00 -7.31
C SER A 338 -20.26 -11.14 -7.44
N ASN A 339 -20.75 -12.32 -7.80
CA ASN A 339 -22.19 -12.61 -7.86
C ASN A 339 -22.89 -12.36 -6.51
N SER A 340 -22.23 -12.66 -5.39
CA SER A 340 -22.68 -12.33 -4.04
C SER A 340 -22.96 -10.84 -3.85
N VAL A 341 -22.05 -9.98 -4.31
CA VAL A 341 -22.24 -8.52 -4.21
C VAL A 341 -23.31 -8.04 -5.18
N LYS A 342 -23.36 -8.56 -6.41
CA LYS A 342 -24.41 -8.24 -7.38
C LYS A 342 -25.80 -8.56 -6.83
N ALA A 343 -25.97 -9.72 -6.21
CA ALA A 343 -27.23 -10.14 -5.60
C ALA A 343 -27.63 -9.23 -4.41
N ALA A 344 -26.68 -8.85 -3.55
CA ALA A 344 -26.95 -7.91 -2.47
C ALA A 344 -27.33 -6.51 -2.98
N CYS A 345 -26.64 -5.99 -4.00
CA CYS A 345 -26.98 -4.71 -4.62
C CYS A 345 -28.36 -4.77 -5.30
N ALA A 346 -28.71 -5.87 -5.97
CA ALA A 346 -30.03 -6.06 -6.57
C ALA A 346 -31.14 -6.09 -5.50
N ALA A 347 -30.95 -6.84 -4.41
CA ALA A 347 -31.92 -6.90 -3.31
C ALA A 347 -32.14 -5.54 -2.64
N LEU A 348 -31.06 -4.75 -2.48
CA LEU A 348 -31.15 -3.37 -2.00
C LEU A 348 -31.87 -2.46 -2.99
N GLN A 349 -31.57 -2.57 -4.28
CA GLN A 349 -32.22 -1.78 -5.33
C GLN A 349 -33.72 -2.08 -5.43
N GLU A 350 -34.11 -3.35 -5.31
CA GLU A 350 -35.50 -3.79 -5.35
C GLU A 350 -36.28 -3.32 -4.12
N SER A 351 -35.68 -3.41 -2.93
CA SER A 351 -36.35 -3.03 -1.68
C SER A 351 -36.33 -1.52 -1.40
N TYR A 352 -35.28 -0.83 -1.86
CA TYR A 352 -34.96 0.55 -1.48
C TYR A 352 -34.26 1.30 -2.64
N SER A 353 -34.92 1.40 -3.79
CA SER A 353 -34.39 2.04 -5.00
C SER A 353 -33.84 3.45 -4.75
N ASP A 354 -34.56 4.28 -3.99
CA ASP A 354 -34.23 5.69 -3.77
C ASP A 354 -33.05 5.89 -2.80
N LEU A 355 -32.67 4.84 -2.09
CA LEU A 355 -31.58 4.83 -1.10
C LEU A 355 -30.36 4.07 -1.59
N THR A 356 -30.44 3.45 -2.77
CA THR A 356 -29.37 2.65 -3.38
C THR A 356 -28.79 3.40 -4.57
N LEU A 357 -27.55 3.85 -4.43
CA LEU A 357 -26.84 4.59 -5.47
C LEU A 357 -26.00 3.62 -6.29
N LEU A 358 -26.24 3.62 -7.59
CA LEU A 358 -25.48 2.84 -8.57
C LEU A 358 -24.41 3.72 -9.24
N PRO A 359 -23.34 3.11 -9.79
CA PRO A 359 -22.34 3.82 -10.58
C PRO A 359 -22.96 4.66 -11.70
N ASN A 360 -22.23 5.69 -12.16
CA ASN A 360 -22.65 6.63 -13.21
C ASN A 360 -23.79 7.59 -12.80
N THR A 361 -24.01 7.80 -11.50
CA THR A 361 -24.91 8.83 -10.97
C THR A 361 -24.11 9.91 -10.24
N ALA A 362 -24.54 11.17 -10.31
CA ALA A 362 -23.87 12.27 -9.62
C ALA A 362 -23.86 12.08 -8.09
N GLU A 363 -24.91 11.49 -7.53
CA GLU A 363 -25.03 11.18 -6.11
C GLU A 363 -24.01 10.10 -5.69
N TYR A 364 -23.80 9.08 -6.53
CA TYR A 364 -22.77 8.07 -6.31
C TYR A 364 -21.38 8.69 -6.32
N ASP A 365 -21.04 9.52 -7.32
CA ASP A 365 -19.72 10.13 -7.43
C ASP A 365 -19.41 11.05 -6.25
N LYS A 366 -20.38 11.86 -5.82
CA LYS A 366 -20.28 12.70 -4.62
C LYS A 366 -20.00 11.87 -3.37
N GLU A 367 -20.67 10.73 -3.24
CA GLU A 367 -20.55 9.87 -2.07
C GLU A 367 -19.23 9.07 -2.11
N VAL A 368 -18.71 8.68 -3.28
CA VAL A 368 -17.39 8.04 -3.43
C VAL A 368 -16.28 8.94 -2.89
N ILE A 369 -16.26 10.22 -3.27
CA ILE A 369 -15.22 11.17 -2.84
C ILE A 369 -15.48 11.75 -1.44
N ASN A 370 -16.55 11.36 -0.76
CA ASN A 370 -16.86 11.84 0.59
C ASN A 370 -16.01 11.15 1.68
N VAL A 371 -14.69 11.16 1.48
CA VAL A 371 -13.67 10.59 2.38
C VAL A 371 -12.59 11.63 2.67
N TRP A 372 -11.97 11.50 3.83
CA TRP A 372 -10.92 12.40 4.31
C TRP A 372 -9.62 12.25 3.53
N ASP A 373 -9.13 11.01 3.40
CA ASP A 373 -7.92 10.67 2.67
C ASP A 373 -8.26 10.34 1.20
N LYS A 374 -7.65 11.06 0.26
CA LYS A 374 -7.82 10.84 -1.19
C LYS A 374 -7.43 9.43 -1.64
N ARG A 375 -6.60 8.72 -0.88
CA ARG A 375 -6.27 7.31 -1.19
C ARG A 375 -7.49 6.39 -1.05
N SER A 376 -8.50 6.81 -0.28
CA SER A 376 -9.72 6.05 -0.03
C SER A 376 -10.85 6.32 -1.03
N ASN A 377 -10.57 7.00 -2.15
CA ASN A 377 -11.48 7.17 -3.28
C ASN A 377 -11.65 5.85 -4.05
N LEU A 378 -12.10 4.82 -3.33
CA LEU A 378 -12.37 3.48 -3.84
C LEU A 378 -13.72 3.47 -4.55
N VAL A 379 -13.96 2.41 -5.31
CA VAL A 379 -15.09 2.31 -6.21
C VAL A 379 -16.00 1.16 -5.73
N PRO A 380 -17.08 1.41 -4.96
CA PRO A 380 -18.01 0.37 -4.47
C PRO A 380 -18.97 -0.09 -5.57
N ALA A 381 -19.38 -1.36 -5.58
CA ALA A 381 -20.34 -1.89 -6.56
C ALA A 381 -21.69 -1.14 -6.53
N CYS A 382 -22.18 -0.86 -5.32
CA CYS A 382 -23.30 0.04 -5.06
C CYS A 382 -23.10 0.70 -3.69
N ILE A 383 -23.79 1.81 -3.45
CA ILE A 383 -23.77 2.52 -2.17
C ILE A 383 -25.19 2.53 -1.60
N PHE A 384 -25.37 2.08 -0.35
CA PHE A 384 -26.66 2.11 0.32
C PHE A 384 -26.66 3.16 1.44
N ARG A 385 -27.62 4.10 1.40
CA ARG A 385 -27.77 5.20 2.37
C ARG A 385 -29.08 5.06 3.16
N PRO A 386 -29.12 4.24 4.21
CA PRO A 386 -30.31 4.08 5.04
C PRO A 386 -30.66 5.35 5.82
N LEU A 387 -31.95 5.53 6.07
CA LEU A 387 -32.55 6.60 6.87
C LEU A 387 -33.01 6.11 8.26
N SER A 388 -33.01 4.80 8.51
CA SER A 388 -33.42 4.22 9.80
C SER A 388 -32.59 2.98 10.19
N SER A 389 -32.63 2.62 11.48
CA SER A 389 -31.99 1.40 11.99
C SER A 389 -32.58 0.13 11.37
N SER A 390 -33.88 0.12 11.08
CA SER A 390 -34.56 -1.00 10.40
C SER A 390 -34.05 -1.23 8.98
N GLN A 391 -33.71 -0.16 8.25
CA GLN A 391 -33.08 -0.28 6.92
C GLN A 391 -31.62 -0.75 7.01
N VAL A 392 -30.88 -0.33 8.04
CA VAL A 392 -29.54 -0.89 8.33
C VAL A 392 -29.64 -2.40 8.62
N ALA A 393 -30.62 -2.81 9.43
CA ALA A 393 -30.89 -4.22 9.71
C ALA A 393 -31.24 -5.03 8.46
N ALA A 394 -32.06 -4.47 7.56
CA ALA A 394 -32.36 -5.10 6.27
C ALA A 394 -31.10 -5.27 5.41
N ALA A 395 -30.26 -4.22 5.29
CA ALA A 395 -29.02 -4.29 4.53
C ALA A 395 -28.05 -5.34 5.08
N VAL A 396 -27.85 -5.39 6.40
CA VAL A 396 -26.99 -6.40 7.03
C VAL A 396 -27.50 -7.82 6.77
N ARG A 397 -28.81 -8.05 6.78
CA ARG A 397 -29.39 -9.34 6.38
C ARG A 397 -29.08 -9.68 4.93
N PHE A 398 -29.24 -8.75 3.99
CA PHE A 398 -28.87 -9.00 2.59
C PHE A 398 -27.38 -9.29 2.43
N PHE A 399 -26.50 -8.61 3.17
CA PHE A 399 -25.06 -8.89 3.12
C PHE A 399 -24.75 -10.30 3.63
N HIS A 400 -25.34 -10.67 4.76
CA HIS A 400 -25.15 -11.98 5.36
C HIS A 400 -25.69 -13.10 4.45
N GLN A 401 -26.96 -13.00 4.02
CA GLN A 401 -27.62 -14.02 3.18
C GLN A 401 -26.91 -14.24 1.85
N ASN A 402 -26.41 -13.18 1.22
CA ASN A 402 -25.72 -13.26 -0.07
C ASN A 402 -24.21 -13.49 0.08
N ASN A 403 -23.67 -13.54 1.31
CA ASN A 403 -22.23 -13.60 1.57
C ASN A 403 -21.46 -12.45 0.89
N ALA A 404 -22.04 -11.24 0.89
CA ALA A 404 -21.52 -10.09 0.17
C ALA A 404 -20.51 -9.30 1.02
N GLN A 405 -19.37 -8.96 0.43
CA GLN A 405 -18.38 -8.06 1.04
C GLN A 405 -18.94 -6.64 1.12
N PHE A 406 -18.76 -5.99 2.27
CA PHE A 406 -19.23 -4.63 2.50
C PHE A 406 -18.26 -3.80 3.34
N ALA A 407 -18.36 -2.47 3.24
CA ALA A 407 -17.73 -1.52 4.14
C ALA A 407 -18.78 -0.59 4.76
N VAL A 408 -18.46 -0.01 5.92
CA VAL A 408 -19.36 0.91 6.64
C VAL A 408 -18.69 2.25 6.78
N ARG A 409 -19.40 3.33 6.47
CA ARG A 409 -18.91 4.70 6.64
C ARG A 409 -19.83 5.51 7.55
N GLY A 410 -19.25 5.97 8.66
CA GLY A 410 -19.76 7.11 9.43
C GLY A 410 -19.34 8.43 8.77
N GLY A 411 -18.32 9.10 9.32
CA GLY A 411 -17.81 10.38 8.77
C GLY A 411 -16.64 10.28 7.79
N GLY A 412 -16.10 9.08 7.52
CA GLY A 412 -15.07 8.87 6.49
C GLY A 412 -13.65 9.34 6.82
N HIS A 413 -13.27 9.42 8.10
CA HIS A 413 -12.02 10.08 8.54
C HIS A 413 -10.80 9.16 8.78
N LEU A 414 -10.97 7.83 8.78
CA LEU A 414 -9.84 6.91 8.89
C LEU A 414 -8.95 7.03 7.63
N PRO A 415 -7.63 7.30 7.77
CA PRO A 415 -6.79 7.76 6.67
C PRO A 415 -6.06 6.59 5.98
N TYR A 416 -6.79 5.57 5.56
CA TYR A 416 -6.23 4.51 4.73
C TYR A 416 -7.28 3.83 3.84
N PRO A 417 -6.88 3.36 2.64
CA PRO A 417 -7.77 2.64 1.74
C PRO A 417 -8.41 1.43 2.40
N GLY A 418 -9.70 1.22 2.17
CA GLY A 418 -10.44 0.08 2.69
C GLY A 418 -11.07 0.29 4.08
N ALA A 419 -10.63 1.30 4.85
CA ALA A 419 -11.13 1.49 6.22
C ALA A 419 -12.62 1.83 6.30
N ASN A 420 -13.07 2.69 5.39
CA ASN A 420 -14.39 3.32 5.37
C ASN A 420 -14.95 3.45 3.94
N SER A 421 -14.36 2.69 3.01
CA SER A 421 -14.77 2.54 1.62
C SER A 421 -14.29 1.16 1.14
N ILE A 422 -14.71 0.71 -0.04
CA ILE A 422 -14.36 -0.62 -0.58
C ILE A 422 -14.38 -0.61 -2.10
N ASN A 423 -13.50 -1.40 -2.72
CA ASN A 423 -13.60 -1.70 -4.15
C ASN A 423 -14.54 -2.90 -4.34
N ASP A 424 -15.48 -2.79 -5.29
CA ASP A 424 -16.29 -3.89 -5.82
C ASP A 424 -17.20 -4.61 -4.81
N GLY A 425 -17.31 -4.08 -3.59
CA GLY A 425 -18.27 -4.49 -2.56
C GLY A 425 -19.37 -3.45 -2.33
N VAL A 426 -20.26 -3.71 -1.37
CA VAL A 426 -21.31 -2.74 -1.00
C VAL A 426 -20.77 -1.72 -0.01
N LEU A 427 -20.97 -0.43 -0.27
CA LEU A 427 -20.67 0.62 0.71
C LEU A 427 -21.95 1.04 1.45
N LEU A 428 -22.01 0.76 2.76
CA LEU A 428 -23.07 1.21 3.64
C LEU A 428 -22.70 2.56 4.26
N VAL A 429 -23.40 3.63 3.86
CA VAL A 429 -23.13 5.00 4.35
C VAL A 429 -24.19 5.41 5.36
N LEU A 430 -23.78 5.73 6.58
CA LEU A 430 -24.71 6.04 7.66
C LEU A 430 -25.21 7.49 7.63
N SER A 431 -24.82 8.28 6.62
CA SER A 431 -25.09 9.73 6.50
C SER A 431 -26.58 10.09 6.52
N GLY A 432 -27.48 9.14 6.23
CA GLY A 432 -28.93 9.31 6.38
C GLY A 432 -29.43 9.25 7.83
N LEU A 433 -28.66 8.67 8.76
CA LEU A 433 -28.96 8.65 10.19
C LEU A 433 -28.46 9.94 10.87
N ASN A 434 -29.01 11.08 10.45
CA ASN A 434 -28.49 12.42 10.79
C ASN A 434 -29.28 13.14 11.90
N GLU A 435 -30.17 12.46 12.60
CA GLU A 435 -30.95 13.06 13.69
C GLU A 435 -30.07 13.40 14.91
N VAL A 436 -30.37 14.53 15.56
CA VAL A 436 -29.80 14.94 16.85
C VAL A 436 -30.95 15.44 17.73
N LYS A 437 -31.25 14.70 18.79
CA LYS A 437 -32.40 14.97 19.67
C LYS A 437 -31.96 15.17 21.10
N VAL A 438 -32.17 16.37 21.63
CA VAL A 438 -31.95 16.69 23.04
C VAL A 438 -33.14 16.20 23.85
N ASN A 439 -32.89 15.47 24.94
CA ASN A 439 -33.99 14.99 25.76
C ASN A 439 -34.59 16.11 26.62
N ALA A 440 -35.84 15.91 27.09
CA ALA A 440 -36.60 16.95 27.79
C ALA A 440 -35.91 17.51 29.04
N ASN A 441 -35.22 16.65 29.82
CA ASN A 441 -34.50 17.06 31.03
C ASN A 441 -33.07 17.56 30.75
N LYS A 442 -32.64 17.63 29.48
CA LYS A 442 -31.33 18.12 29.04
C LYS A 442 -30.12 17.38 29.63
N ALA A 443 -30.30 16.16 30.12
CA ALA A 443 -29.22 15.34 30.69
C ALA A 443 -28.51 14.46 29.64
N ILE A 444 -29.18 14.18 28.52
CA ILE A 444 -28.62 13.40 27.42
C ILE A 444 -29.02 13.97 26.05
N VAL A 445 -28.24 13.62 25.05
CA VAL A 445 -28.55 13.82 23.64
C VAL A 445 -28.49 12.48 22.90
N GLU A 446 -29.48 12.22 22.06
CA GLU A 446 -29.48 11.11 21.12
C GLU A 446 -28.96 11.59 19.77
N VAL A 447 -28.00 10.86 19.21
CA VAL A 447 -27.27 11.24 18.00
C VAL A 447 -27.24 10.05 17.05
N GLY A 448 -27.81 10.21 15.87
CA GLY A 448 -27.72 9.22 14.80
C GLY A 448 -26.27 9.07 14.29
N ALA A 449 -25.92 7.85 13.87
CA ALA A 449 -24.56 7.50 13.47
C ALA A 449 -24.03 8.21 12.21
N GLY A 450 -24.89 8.89 11.45
CA GLY A 450 -24.52 9.69 10.28
C GLY A 450 -23.93 11.06 10.62
N ASN A 451 -24.02 11.48 11.88
CA ASN A 451 -23.64 12.83 12.27
C ASN A 451 -22.12 13.03 12.33
N LYS A 452 -21.72 14.28 12.04
CA LYS A 452 -20.42 14.85 12.39
C LYS A 452 -20.56 15.73 13.63
N TRP A 453 -19.48 15.91 14.38
CA TRP A 453 -19.49 16.65 15.65
C TRP A 453 -19.96 18.09 15.53
N GLN A 454 -19.71 18.75 14.39
CA GLN A 454 -20.17 20.12 14.11
C GLN A 454 -21.69 20.25 14.29
N LYS A 455 -22.48 19.32 13.72
CA LYS A 455 -23.95 19.33 13.84
C LYS A 455 -24.39 19.08 15.28
N VAL A 456 -23.71 18.18 15.99
CA VAL A 456 -24.01 17.90 17.40
C VAL A 456 -23.78 19.14 18.26
N TYR A 457 -22.62 19.78 18.15
CA TYR A 457 -22.30 20.98 18.93
C TYR A 457 -23.22 22.16 18.59
N SER A 458 -23.52 22.39 17.30
CA SER A 458 -24.40 23.50 16.89
C SER A 458 -25.86 23.28 17.29
N THR A 459 -26.34 22.04 17.32
CA THR A 459 -27.67 21.71 17.85
C THR A 459 -27.75 21.89 19.37
N LEU A 460 -26.69 21.59 20.11
CA LEU A 460 -26.67 21.72 21.57
C LEU A 460 -26.49 23.17 22.05
N ALA A 461 -25.75 24.00 21.30
CA ALA A 461 -25.39 25.35 21.73
C ALA A 461 -26.60 26.25 22.08
N PRO A 462 -27.69 26.31 21.28
CA PRO A 462 -28.89 27.09 21.63
C PRO A 462 -29.57 26.65 22.93
N HIS A 463 -29.36 25.41 23.36
CA HIS A 463 -29.89 24.90 24.63
C HIS A 463 -28.98 25.19 25.83
N GLY A 464 -27.83 25.84 25.62
CA GLY A 464 -26.80 26.05 26.64
C GLY A 464 -26.11 24.74 27.03
N LEU A 465 -26.04 23.76 26.11
CA LEU A 465 -25.49 22.43 26.35
C LEU A 465 -24.23 22.14 25.52
N TYR A 466 -23.39 21.25 26.06
CA TYR A 466 -22.21 20.70 25.41
C TYR A 466 -22.12 19.19 25.69
N THR A 467 -21.43 18.44 24.83
CA THR A 467 -21.14 17.02 25.06
C THR A 467 -19.67 16.73 24.73
N ILE A 468 -19.09 15.73 25.37
CA ILE A 468 -17.67 15.40 25.22
C ILE A 468 -17.46 14.62 23.93
N GLY A 469 -16.94 15.27 22.90
CA GLY A 469 -16.79 14.71 21.54
C GLY A 469 -15.45 15.04 20.87
N GLY A 470 -15.37 14.84 19.55
CA GLY A 470 -14.14 15.06 18.79
C GLY A 470 -13.66 16.51 18.78
N ARG A 471 -12.32 16.69 18.79
CA ARG A 471 -11.66 18.02 18.70
C ARG A 471 -11.94 18.73 17.36
N LEU A 472 -11.71 18.02 16.26
CA LEU A 472 -12.01 18.48 14.91
C LEU A 472 -13.49 18.20 14.61
N SER A 473 -14.27 19.25 14.36
CA SER A 473 -15.73 19.16 14.31
C SER A 473 -16.26 18.47 13.04
N SER A 474 -15.43 18.36 11.99
CA SER A 474 -15.77 17.65 10.75
C SER A 474 -15.67 16.12 10.84
N ILE A 475 -15.15 15.56 11.95
CA ILE A 475 -15.06 14.11 12.15
C ILE A 475 -16.45 13.53 12.46
N GLY A 476 -16.73 12.32 11.94
CA GLY A 476 -17.95 11.57 12.24
C GLY A 476 -18.00 11.04 13.68
N VAL A 477 -19.19 11.03 14.26
CA VAL A 477 -19.45 10.57 15.63
C VAL A 477 -19.01 9.11 15.85
N PRO A 478 -19.36 8.12 15.00
CA PRO A 478 -19.04 6.72 15.28
C PRO A 478 -17.56 6.42 15.39
N GLY A 479 -16.74 7.01 14.51
CA GLY A 479 -15.29 6.75 14.49
C GLY A 479 -14.62 7.22 15.78
N VAL A 480 -14.97 8.42 16.26
CA VAL A 480 -14.44 8.96 17.52
C VAL A 480 -14.97 8.16 18.71
N SER A 481 -16.27 7.90 18.75
CA SER A 481 -16.96 7.30 19.89
C SER A 481 -16.65 5.82 20.10
N LEU A 482 -16.37 5.06 19.03
CA LEU A 482 -16.13 3.61 19.11
C LEU A 482 -14.64 3.25 19.19
N LEU A 483 -13.75 4.16 18.78
CA LEU A 483 -12.30 3.97 18.86
C LEU A 483 -11.67 4.63 20.09
N GLY A 484 -12.47 5.31 20.93
CA GLY A 484 -12.03 5.99 22.15
C GLY A 484 -12.49 7.44 22.18
N GLY A 485 -11.80 8.30 21.42
CA GLY A 485 -12.16 9.70 21.22
C GLY A 485 -11.43 10.65 22.14
N VAL A 486 -10.34 11.22 21.62
CA VAL A 486 -9.58 12.30 22.25
C VAL A 486 -10.30 13.63 22.08
N ASN A 487 -10.52 14.33 23.19
CA ASN A 487 -11.28 15.57 23.27
C ASN A 487 -10.49 16.64 24.06
N TYR A 488 -10.99 17.88 24.12
CA TYR A 488 -10.31 18.99 24.79
C TYR A 488 -10.38 18.97 26.32
N PHE A 489 -11.16 18.06 26.93
CA PHE A 489 -11.35 17.98 28.39
C PHE A 489 -11.11 16.54 28.89
N LEU A 490 -10.20 15.84 28.21
CA LEU A 490 -9.90 14.42 28.41
C LEU A 490 -9.49 14.09 29.86
N ASN A 491 -8.73 14.97 30.51
CA ASN A 491 -8.30 14.83 31.91
C ASN A 491 -9.47 14.75 32.89
N LYS A 492 -10.53 15.53 32.66
CA LYS A 492 -11.66 15.61 33.59
C LYS A 492 -12.77 14.61 33.25
N TYR A 493 -13.07 14.45 31.96
CA TYR A 493 -14.23 13.67 31.52
C TYR A 493 -13.89 12.31 30.90
N GLY A 494 -12.60 11.96 30.78
CA GLY A 494 -12.19 10.75 30.09
C GLY A 494 -12.42 10.82 28.58
N PHE A 495 -12.33 9.68 27.91
CA PHE A 495 -12.50 9.60 26.47
C PHE A 495 -13.96 9.86 26.08
N THR A 496 -14.22 10.22 24.82
CA THR A 496 -15.60 10.37 24.31
C THR A 496 -16.43 9.11 24.59
N MET A 497 -15.83 7.92 24.42
CA MET A 497 -16.49 6.65 24.70
C MET A 497 -16.97 6.52 26.15
N ASP A 498 -16.29 7.13 27.13
CA ASP A 498 -16.63 7.05 28.55
C ASP A 498 -17.88 7.89 28.90
N ASN A 499 -18.25 8.82 28.01
CA ASN A 499 -19.39 9.73 28.15
C ASN A 499 -20.66 9.22 27.46
N ILE A 500 -20.58 8.06 26.80
CA ILE A 500 -21.72 7.41 26.16
C ILE A 500 -22.48 6.58 27.18
N VAL A 501 -23.81 6.74 27.17
CA VAL A 501 -24.76 6.09 28.08
C VAL A 501 -25.41 4.86 27.45
N SER A 502 -25.65 4.88 26.14
CA SER A 502 -26.28 3.79 25.40
C SER A 502 -25.84 3.77 23.93
N TYR A 503 -25.82 2.58 23.35
CA TYR A 503 -25.73 2.34 21.90
C TYR A 503 -26.95 1.55 21.43
N ASP A 504 -27.52 1.97 20.30
CA ASP A 504 -28.47 1.13 19.55
C ASP A 504 -27.69 0.46 18.42
N VAL A 505 -27.77 -0.87 18.33
CA VAL A 505 -26.84 -1.69 17.55
C VAL A 505 -27.62 -2.68 16.67
N VAL A 506 -27.21 -2.80 15.41
CA VAL A 506 -27.65 -3.84 14.48
C VAL A 506 -26.58 -4.94 14.42
N LEU A 507 -26.95 -6.16 14.82
CA LEU A 507 -26.07 -7.35 14.82
C LEU A 507 -25.97 -8.00 13.44
N GLY A 508 -25.08 -8.99 13.28
CA GLY A 508 -24.75 -9.62 11.98
C GLY A 508 -25.93 -10.35 11.32
N ASN A 509 -26.92 -10.77 12.10
CA ASN A 509 -28.17 -11.36 11.62
C ASN A 509 -29.29 -10.33 11.38
N GLY A 510 -29.01 -9.04 11.59
CA GLY A 510 -29.98 -7.94 11.50
C GLY A 510 -30.81 -7.70 12.77
N THR A 511 -30.61 -8.45 13.85
CA THR A 511 -31.28 -8.17 15.13
C THR A 511 -30.86 -6.79 15.67
N GLN A 512 -31.82 -5.99 16.11
CA GLN A 512 -31.59 -4.71 16.75
C GLN A 512 -31.55 -4.89 18.27
N VAL A 513 -30.49 -4.41 18.92
CA VAL A 513 -30.31 -4.48 20.36
C VAL A 513 -29.87 -3.14 20.94
N VAL A 514 -30.16 -2.93 22.22
CA VAL A 514 -29.67 -1.78 22.99
C VAL A 514 -28.56 -2.25 23.92
N ALA A 515 -27.42 -1.56 23.90
CA ALA A 515 -26.28 -1.84 24.76
C ALA A 515 -26.01 -0.64 25.70
N ASN A 516 -26.21 -0.87 27.00
CA ASN A 516 -25.96 0.10 28.07
C ASN A 516 -25.48 -0.63 29.34
N LYS A 517 -25.38 0.07 30.47
CA LYS A 517 -24.90 -0.52 31.74
C LYS A 517 -25.79 -1.64 32.31
N ARG A 518 -27.08 -1.66 31.96
CA ARG A 518 -28.08 -2.63 32.48
C ARG A 518 -28.48 -3.67 31.44
N THR A 519 -28.51 -3.29 30.17
CA THR A 519 -28.94 -4.13 29.05
C THR A 519 -27.74 -4.39 28.13
N ASN A 520 -27.42 -5.66 27.85
CA ASN A 520 -26.24 -6.06 27.07
C ASN A 520 -24.92 -5.38 27.53
N PRO A 521 -24.56 -5.42 28.83
CA PRO A 521 -23.43 -4.67 29.38
C PRO A 521 -22.07 -5.11 28.82
N ASN A 522 -21.95 -6.37 28.43
CA ASN A 522 -20.74 -6.88 27.77
C ASN A 522 -20.54 -6.22 26.40
N LEU A 523 -21.59 -6.16 25.56
CA LEU A 523 -21.53 -5.46 24.28
C LEU A 523 -21.25 -3.97 24.47
N PHE A 524 -21.87 -3.35 25.48
CA PHE A 524 -21.64 -1.93 25.80
C PHE A 524 -20.17 -1.65 26.17
N TRP A 525 -19.55 -2.51 26.98
CA TRP A 525 -18.12 -2.44 27.29
C TRP A 525 -17.26 -2.63 26.04
N ALA A 526 -17.60 -3.60 25.20
CA ALA A 526 -16.81 -3.94 24.01
C ALA A 526 -16.80 -2.80 22.96
N LEU A 527 -17.96 -2.17 22.73
CA LEU A 527 -18.08 -1.02 21.81
C LEU A 527 -17.30 0.22 22.27
N LYS A 528 -16.87 0.29 23.54
CA LYS A 528 -15.97 1.32 24.06
C LYS A 528 -14.51 0.96 23.78
N GLY A 529 -14.12 1.10 22.51
CA GLY A 529 -12.73 1.02 22.07
C GLY A 529 -12.44 0.00 20.96
N SER A 530 -13.40 -0.85 20.56
CA SER A 530 -13.14 -1.90 19.56
C SER A 530 -14.00 -1.83 18.29
N ALA A 531 -14.45 -0.62 17.93
CA ALA A 531 -15.13 -0.35 16.66
C ALA A 531 -16.40 -1.21 16.45
N LEU A 532 -16.64 -1.67 15.22
CA LEU A 532 -17.88 -2.34 14.80
C LEU A 532 -17.77 -3.88 14.77
N ASN A 533 -16.82 -4.49 15.48
CA ASN A 533 -16.57 -5.94 15.46
C ASN A 533 -17.74 -6.83 15.94
N TYR A 534 -18.84 -6.23 16.40
CA TYR A 534 -20.01 -6.92 16.97
C TYR A 534 -21.32 -6.53 16.29
N GLY A 535 -21.32 -5.42 15.53
CA GLY A 535 -22.55 -4.75 15.15
C GLY A 535 -22.32 -3.32 14.64
N ILE A 536 -23.28 -2.84 13.85
CA ILE A 536 -23.33 -1.45 13.39
C ILE A 536 -24.12 -0.64 14.39
N VAL A 537 -23.46 0.32 15.04
CA VAL A 537 -24.14 1.28 15.91
C VAL A 537 -24.89 2.30 15.06
N THR A 538 -26.20 2.40 15.24
CA THR A 538 -27.09 3.31 14.51
C THR A 538 -27.41 4.58 15.29
N LYS A 539 -27.36 4.52 16.63
CA LYS A 539 -27.62 5.66 17.52
C LYS A 539 -26.70 5.64 18.74
N PHE A 540 -26.25 6.84 19.12
CA PHE A 540 -25.42 7.11 20.28
C PHE A 540 -26.20 7.98 21.26
N THR A 541 -26.32 7.56 22.52
CA THR A 541 -26.88 8.41 23.57
C THR A 541 -25.74 8.92 24.45
N LEU A 542 -25.49 10.22 24.45
CA LEU A 542 -24.37 10.85 25.16
C LEU A 542 -24.86 11.71 26.31
N LYS A 543 -24.03 11.83 27.36
CA LYS A 543 -24.26 12.81 28.43
C LYS A 543 -24.13 14.23 27.88
N THR A 544 -24.97 15.12 28.37
CA THR A 544 -24.86 16.57 28.14
C THR A 544 -24.46 17.29 29.41
N TYR A 545 -23.73 18.38 29.24
CA TYR A 545 -23.20 19.25 30.29
C TYR A 545 -23.65 20.67 30.01
N LYS A 546 -23.78 21.51 31.04
CA LYS A 546 -23.91 22.96 30.84
C LYS A 546 -22.67 23.46 30.11
N VAL A 547 -22.85 24.30 29.10
CA VAL A 547 -21.72 24.88 28.34
C VAL A 547 -20.81 25.63 29.31
N PRO A 548 -19.54 25.22 29.46
CA PRO A 548 -18.60 25.99 30.26
C PRO A 548 -18.15 27.23 29.47
N LYS A 549 -17.86 28.33 30.19
CA LYS A 549 -16.95 29.33 29.65
C LYS A 549 -15.54 28.75 29.69
N VAL A 550 -14.79 28.94 28.62
CA VAL A 550 -13.43 28.43 28.47
C VAL A 550 -12.51 29.53 27.99
N THR A 551 -11.25 29.49 28.38
CA THR A 551 -10.21 30.28 27.73
C THR A 551 -9.54 29.41 26.68
N SER A 552 -9.62 29.81 25.42
CA SER A 552 -8.89 29.20 24.32
C SER A 552 -7.45 29.69 24.28
N THR A 553 -6.52 28.82 23.91
CA THR A 553 -5.11 29.13 23.71
C THR A 553 -4.72 28.83 22.26
N LEU A 554 -4.17 29.83 21.59
CA LEU A 554 -3.50 29.70 20.29
C LEU A 554 -2.10 30.28 20.43
N GLN A 555 -1.07 29.44 20.41
CA GLN A 555 0.31 29.90 20.42
C GLN A 555 1.12 29.22 19.32
N ILE A 556 1.90 30.00 18.59
CA ILE A 556 2.75 29.58 17.48
C ILE A 556 4.16 30.07 17.76
N PHE A 557 5.15 29.21 17.57
CA PHE A 557 6.55 29.50 17.85
C PHE A 557 7.43 29.26 16.62
N ARG A 558 8.66 29.78 16.69
CA ARG A 558 9.72 29.48 15.71
C ARG A 558 10.41 28.17 16.09
N ASP A 559 11.07 27.55 15.12
CA ASP A 559 11.80 26.28 15.25
C ASP A 559 12.72 26.22 16.49
N ALA A 560 13.45 27.30 16.78
CA ALA A 560 14.36 27.39 17.94
C ALA A 560 13.68 27.12 19.30
N ALA A 561 12.36 27.30 19.39
CA ALA A 561 11.60 27.03 20.61
C ALA A 561 11.19 25.56 20.76
N ALA A 562 11.42 24.69 19.76
CA ALA A 562 10.93 23.32 19.75
C ALA A 562 11.33 22.50 20.99
N PRO A 563 12.58 22.52 21.50
CA PRO A 563 12.93 21.79 22.72
C PRO A 563 12.12 22.26 23.95
N ALA A 564 11.98 23.57 24.15
CA ALA A 564 11.19 24.13 25.24
C ALA A 564 9.69 23.81 25.08
N PHE A 565 9.20 23.82 23.85
CA PHE A 565 7.82 23.47 23.50
C PHE A 565 7.51 21.99 23.77
N ILE A 566 8.41 21.08 23.40
CA ILE A 566 8.29 19.64 23.69
C ILE A 566 8.28 19.40 25.20
N LYS A 567 9.17 20.08 25.93
CA LYS A 567 9.18 20.04 27.40
C LYS A 567 7.84 20.52 27.98
N ALA A 568 7.30 21.64 27.49
CA ALA A 568 6.01 22.15 27.93
C ALA A 568 4.85 21.16 27.68
N ALA A 569 4.90 20.39 26.59
CA ALA A 569 3.93 19.32 26.32
C ALA A 569 4.03 18.16 27.31
N CYS A 570 5.25 17.72 27.67
CA CYS A 570 5.47 16.72 28.72
C CYS A 570 4.99 17.24 30.08
N ASP A 571 5.37 18.46 30.46
CA ASP A 571 4.97 19.05 31.73
C ASP A 571 3.43 19.17 31.83
N PHE A 572 2.75 19.50 30.72
CA PHE A 572 1.28 19.62 30.68
C PHE A 572 0.58 18.32 31.09
N VAL A 573 1.04 17.17 30.58
CA VAL A 573 0.42 15.86 30.87
C VAL A 573 0.88 15.26 32.21
N LEU A 574 2.06 15.66 32.70
CA LEU A 574 2.59 15.26 34.01
C LEU A 574 1.93 16.04 35.15
N ALA A 575 1.65 17.33 34.95
CA ALA A 575 0.91 18.16 35.90
C ALA A 575 -0.59 17.84 35.91
N ASP A 576 -1.01 16.60 35.69
CA ASP A 576 -2.41 16.21 35.51
C ASP A 576 -3.34 16.65 36.66
N ASP A 577 -4.52 17.16 36.31
CA ASP A 577 -5.51 17.70 37.26
C ASP A 577 -6.93 17.43 36.73
N ALA A 578 -7.72 16.64 37.45
CA ALA A 578 -9.08 16.30 37.05
C ALA A 578 -10.13 17.36 37.47
N SER A 579 -9.78 18.35 38.29
CA SER A 579 -10.74 19.34 38.81
C SER A 579 -11.20 20.33 37.72
N VAL A 580 -10.29 20.66 36.80
CA VAL A 580 -10.51 21.60 35.69
C VAL A 580 -10.29 20.90 34.35
N GLY A 581 -11.28 20.94 33.46
CA GLY A 581 -11.13 20.38 32.11
C GLY A 581 -10.10 21.18 31.32
N SER A 582 -9.10 20.50 30.75
CA SER A 582 -8.12 21.11 29.86
C SER A 582 -7.49 20.12 28.90
N GLY A 583 -7.05 20.63 27.75
CA GLY A 583 -6.47 19.80 26.70
C GLY A 583 -6.14 20.60 25.46
N ALA A 584 -5.39 19.98 24.55
CA ALA A 584 -4.88 20.65 23.38
C ALA A 584 -4.65 19.71 22.19
N VAL A 585 -4.54 20.32 21.01
CA VAL A 585 -3.79 19.79 19.87
C VAL A 585 -2.41 20.43 19.93
N ILE A 586 -1.37 19.60 20.01
CA ILE A 586 0.02 20.02 20.14
C ILE A 586 0.78 19.38 19.00
N ASN A 587 1.34 20.20 18.11
CA ASN A 587 2.01 19.71 16.93
C ASN A 587 3.15 20.64 16.49
N ILE A 588 4.07 20.10 15.70
CA ILE A 588 5.12 20.82 15.03
C ILE A 588 4.98 20.55 13.54
N ASN A 589 4.62 21.57 12.77
CA ASN A 589 4.52 21.49 11.32
C ASN A 589 5.88 21.80 10.70
N TYR A 590 6.28 21.06 9.67
CA TYR A 590 7.50 21.36 8.93
C TYR A 590 7.19 21.82 7.51
N ASN A 591 7.75 22.97 7.13
CA ASN A 591 7.64 23.49 5.78
C ASN A 591 8.94 23.19 5.02
N VAL A 592 8.87 22.23 4.09
CA VAL A 592 10.02 21.82 3.27
C VAL A 592 10.56 22.92 2.38
N THR A 593 9.71 23.88 1.95
CA THR A 593 10.13 24.98 1.08
C THR A 593 10.98 26.00 1.83
N THR A 594 10.65 26.27 3.09
CA THR A 594 11.41 27.23 3.92
C THR A 594 12.43 26.57 4.82
N ASN A 595 12.44 25.23 4.90
CA ASN A 595 13.25 24.45 5.85
C ASN A 595 13.04 24.93 7.30
N GLN A 596 11.79 25.20 7.68
CA GLN A 596 11.44 25.69 9.01
C GLN A 596 10.36 24.84 9.67
N ALA A 597 10.63 24.46 10.91
CA ALA A 597 9.61 23.87 11.79
C ALA A 597 8.85 24.96 12.55
N THR A 598 7.55 24.73 12.77
CA THR A 598 6.64 25.66 13.45
C THR A 598 5.89 24.90 14.55
N PRO A 599 6.34 24.98 15.81
CA PRO A 599 5.61 24.45 16.95
C PRO A 599 4.33 25.24 17.23
N GLN A 600 3.23 24.54 17.50
CA GLN A 600 1.91 25.14 17.67
C GLN A 600 1.08 24.39 18.73
N VAL A 601 0.43 25.16 19.60
CA VAL A 601 -0.53 24.65 20.58
C VAL A 601 -1.88 25.35 20.42
N PHE A 602 -2.92 24.52 20.25
CA PHE A 602 -4.32 24.91 20.12
C PHE A 602 -5.11 24.21 21.22
N GLY A 603 -5.57 24.92 22.25
CA GLY A 603 -6.14 24.27 23.43
C GLY A 603 -7.26 25.03 24.11
N LEU A 604 -7.95 24.36 25.01
CA LEU A 604 -9.02 24.91 25.85
C LEU A 604 -8.75 24.59 27.32
N GLN A 605 -9.17 25.50 28.21
CA GLN A 605 -9.27 25.25 29.65
C GLN A 605 -10.60 25.80 30.16
N GLU A 606 -11.28 25.06 31.04
CA GLU A 606 -12.47 25.50 31.78
C GLU A 606 -12.13 26.63 32.79
N THR A 607 -11.95 27.84 32.27
CA THR A 607 -11.65 29.04 33.04
C THR A 607 -12.04 30.28 32.24
N THR A 608 -12.06 31.43 32.89
CA THR A 608 -12.10 32.75 32.23
C THR A 608 -10.79 33.52 32.42
N GLN A 609 -9.80 32.93 33.11
CA GLN A 609 -8.47 33.53 33.28
C GLN A 609 -7.71 33.54 31.96
N SER A 610 -6.99 34.63 31.69
CA SER A 610 -6.19 34.82 30.48
C SER A 610 -4.84 35.48 30.86
N PRO A 611 -3.69 34.80 30.70
CA PRO A 611 -3.52 33.47 30.16
C PRO A 611 -4.08 32.36 31.09
N PRO A 612 -4.56 31.23 30.53
CA PRO A 612 -5.06 30.12 31.32
C PRO A 612 -3.91 29.33 31.98
N SER A 613 -4.06 29.00 33.27
CA SER A 613 -3.00 28.43 34.11
C SER A 613 -2.37 27.14 33.59
N ARG A 614 -3.16 26.26 32.96
CA ARG A 614 -2.68 24.98 32.40
C ARG A 614 -1.70 25.18 31.24
N PHE A 615 -1.75 26.35 30.59
CA PHE A 615 -0.88 26.69 29.44
C PHE A 615 0.30 27.57 29.83
N ALA A 616 0.53 27.83 31.13
CA ALA A 616 1.57 28.73 31.61
C ALA A 616 2.97 28.38 31.07
N ASN A 617 3.33 27.09 31.01
CA ASN A 617 4.63 26.66 30.49
C ASN A 617 4.81 26.98 29.00
N PHE A 618 3.75 26.91 28.19
CA PHE A 618 3.79 27.37 26.80
C PHE A 618 3.90 28.90 26.72
N THR A 619 3.15 29.60 27.57
CA THR A 619 3.16 31.07 27.63
C THR A 619 4.49 31.64 28.13
N ALA A 620 5.26 30.88 28.92
CA ALA A 620 6.58 31.27 29.39
C ALA A 620 7.67 31.21 28.30
N ILE A 621 7.44 30.50 27.20
CA ILE A 621 8.39 30.45 26.07
C ILE A 621 8.49 31.85 25.44
N SER A 622 9.70 32.37 25.29
CA SER A 622 9.94 33.72 24.75
C SER A 622 9.72 33.80 23.24
N ASN A 623 9.49 35.01 22.73
CA ASN A 623 9.40 35.34 21.31
C ASN A 623 8.40 34.47 20.49
N PRO A 624 7.13 34.32 20.91
CA PRO A 624 6.13 33.65 20.09
C PRO A 624 5.91 34.40 18.78
N VAL A 625 5.62 33.67 17.70
CA VAL A 625 5.11 34.24 16.45
C VAL A 625 3.68 34.75 16.66
N THR A 626 2.88 34.00 17.42
CA THR A 626 1.51 34.35 17.77
C THR A 626 1.22 33.86 19.18
N ARG A 627 0.54 34.68 19.96
CA ARG A 627 0.02 34.32 21.29
C ARG A 627 -1.33 34.98 21.50
N VAL A 628 -2.37 34.16 21.54
CA VAL A 628 -3.75 34.60 21.71
C VAL A 628 -4.42 33.76 22.79
N HIS A 629 -5.09 34.45 23.71
CA HIS A 629 -5.90 33.84 24.75
C HIS A 629 -7.25 34.56 24.83
N ASN A 630 -8.32 33.86 24.45
CA ASN A 630 -9.67 34.44 24.36
C ASN A 630 -10.64 33.64 25.23
N VAL A 631 -11.52 34.33 25.94
CA VAL A 631 -12.66 33.70 26.61
C VAL A 631 -13.74 33.45 25.56
N THR A 632 -14.19 32.21 25.44
CA THR A 632 -15.15 31.73 24.44
C THR A 632 -15.95 30.55 25.00
N THR A 633 -16.74 29.91 24.16
CA THR A 633 -17.37 28.62 24.44
C THR A 633 -16.72 27.51 23.61
N PRO A 634 -16.77 26.24 24.06
CA PRO A 634 -16.29 25.12 23.26
C PRO A 634 -16.95 25.04 21.87
N SER A 635 -18.25 25.34 21.78
CA SER A 635 -19.00 25.29 20.51
C SER A 635 -18.48 26.31 19.49
N GLU A 636 -18.19 27.54 19.91
CA GLU A 636 -17.58 28.57 19.05
C GLU A 636 -16.17 28.16 18.60
N TRP A 637 -15.36 27.61 19.53
CA TRP A 637 -14.04 27.09 19.20
C TRP A 637 -14.07 25.98 18.15
N HIS A 638 -15.00 25.02 18.31
CA HIS A 638 -15.19 23.94 17.35
C HIS A 638 -15.69 24.42 16.00
N ALA A 639 -16.44 25.52 15.93
CA ALA A 639 -16.89 26.11 14.67
C ALA A 639 -15.72 26.62 13.82
N MET A 640 -14.64 27.10 14.45
CA MET A 640 -13.40 27.50 13.78
C MET A 640 -12.49 26.31 13.43
N SER A 641 -12.70 25.15 14.05
CA SER A 641 -11.86 23.95 13.89
C SER A 641 -12.48 22.96 12.89
N GLN A 642 -12.58 23.38 11.62
CA GLN A 642 -13.09 22.55 10.53
C GLN A 642 -11.98 22.22 9.54
N ALA A 643 -12.03 20.99 9.01
CA ALA A 643 -11.19 20.62 7.88
C ALA A 643 -12.03 19.85 6.84
N PRO A 644 -12.00 20.28 5.57
CA PRO A 644 -12.75 19.63 4.51
C PRO A 644 -12.18 18.25 4.14
N ASN A 645 -13.06 17.38 3.66
CA ASN A 645 -12.68 16.13 3.00
C ASN A 645 -11.90 16.41 1.71
N GLN A 646 -11.19 15.42 1.18
CA GLN A 646 -10.45 15.51 -0.09
C GLN A 646 -9.34 16.57 -0.12
N LEU A 647 -8.79 17.01 1.01
CA LEU A 647 -7.67 17.95 0.98
C LEU A 647 -6.37 17.32 0.49
N PHE A 648 -6.08 16.11 0.94
CA PHE A 648 -4.77 15.50 0.75
C PHE A 648 -4.81 13.98 0.68
N ARG A 649 -3.75 13.41 0.11
CA ARG A 649 -3.33 12.04 0.43
C ARG A 649 -2.61 12.12 1.77
N VAL A 650 -2.94 11.26 2.73
CA VAL A 650 -2.38 11.37 4.08
C VAL A 650 -2.19 10.01 4.72
N THR A 651 -1.12 9.89 5.51
CA THR A 651 -0.89 8.74 6.38
C THR A 651 -0.74 9.22 7.81
N PHE A 652 -1.31 8.46 8.75
CA PHE A 652 -1.01 8.57 10.17
C PHE A 652 -0.14 7.40 10.61
N GLY A 653 0.47 7.52 11.77
CA GLY A 653 1.08 6.44 12.53
C GLY A 653 1.63 6.99 13.84
N HIS A 654 1.54 6.21 14.91
CA HIS A 654 2.01 6.66 16.23
C HIS A 654 2.47 5.50 17.09
N HIS A 655 3.17 5.81 18.17
CA HIS A 655 3.43 4.87 19.25
C HIS A 655 3.21 5.55 20.60
N THR A 656 3.04 4.75 21.65
CA THR A 656 2.85 5.26 23.01
C THR A 656 4.18 5.32 23.77
N ILE A 657 4.45 6.46 24.40
CA ILE A 657 5.63 6.67 25.25
C ILE A 657 5.22 7.26 26.60
N LYS A 658 5.95 6.92 27.66
CA LYS A 658 5.93 7.69 28.92
C LYS A 658 6.52 9.09 28.66
N PRO A 659 5.97 10.16 29.26
CA PRO A 659 6.46 11.52 29.02
C PRO A 659 7.95 11.66 29.35
N ASP A 660 8.76 11.89 28.32
CA ASP A 660 10.20 12.14 28.43
C ASP A 660 10.60 13.20 27.41
N ALA A 661 10.89 14.41 27.89
CA ALA A 661 11.15 15.56 27.03
C ALA A 661 12.48 15.44 26.27
N ALA A 662 13.50 14.83 26.89
CA ALA A 662 14.81 14.66 26.27
C ALA A 662 14.70 13.68 25.10
N ARG A 663 14.06 12.53 25.32
CA ARG A 663 13.84 11.52 24.30
C ARG A 663 12.96 12.03 23.16
N LEU A 664 11.87 12.73 23.45
CA LEU A 664 11.01 13.30 22.41
C LEU A 664 11.72 14.39 21.59
N THR A 665 12.63 15.16 22.21
CA THR A 665 13.46 16.13 21.49
C THR A 665 14.47 15.44 20.57
N GLU A 666 15.06 14.33 21.01
CA GLU A 666 15.94 13.49 20.16
C GLU A 666 15.18 12.95 18.94
N ILE A 667 13.99 12.37 19.15
CA ILE A 667 13.14 11.86 18.07
C ILE A 667 12.74 13.01 17.13
N TYR A 668 12.40 14.19 17.65
CA TYR A 668 12.08 15.36 16.84
C TYR A 668 13.26 15.80 15.94
N ASN A 669 14.49 15.84 16.48
CA ASN A 669 15.66 16.21 15.69
C ASN A 669 15.93 15.17 14.58
N ALA A 670 15.87 13.88 14.93
CA ALA A 670 16.00 12.80 13.95
C ALA A 670 14.90 12.87 12.87
N TRP A 671 13.67 13.22 13.26
CA TRP A 671 12.56 13.42 12.32
C TRP A 671 12.84 14.55 11.34
N LYS A 672 13.35 15.70 11.82
CA LYS A 672 13.71 16.83 10.95
C LYS A 672 14.77 16.45 9.93
N GLU A 673 15.79 15.70 10.34
CA GLU A 673 16.83 15.20 9.43
C GLU A 673 16.24 14.22 8.41
N ALA A 674 15.41 13.28 8.87
CA ALA A 674 14.79 12.27 8.02
C ALA A 674 13.84 12.86 6.97
N ILE A 675 13.30 14.08 7.16
CA ILE A 675 12.47 14.75 6.16
C ILE A 675 13.24 15.00 4.86
N ALA A 676 14.57 15.16 4.91
CA ALA A 676 15.40 15.34 3.71
C ALA A 676 15.23 14.19 2.71
N ASP A 677 14.94 12.97 3.18
CA ASP A 677 14.73 11.78 2.35
C ASP A 677 13.45 11.83 1.49
N VAL A 678 12.52 12.72 1.83
CA VAL A 678 11.21 12.87 1.16
C VAL A 678 10.89 14.32 0.80
N ALA A 679 11.84 15.24 0.95
CA ALA A 679 11.63 16.68 0.74
C ALA A 679 11.31 17.04 -0.72
N ASP A 680 11.70 16.19 -1.68
CA ASP A 680 11.41 16.31 -3.10
C ASP A 680 9.98 15.88 -3.48
N VAL A 681 9.25 15.22 -2.57
CA VAL A 681 7.87 14.78 -2.82
C VAL A 681 6.95 15.99 -2.97
N PRO A 682 6.23 16.14 -4.11
CA PRO A 682 5.36 17.29 -4.32
C PRO A 682 4.25 17.41 -3.27
N GLY A 683 4.15 18.62 -2.68
CA GLY A 683 3.12 18.93 -1.68
C GLY A 683 3.30 18.22 -0.35
N ILE A 684 4.49 17.66 -0.06
CA ILE A 684 4.79 17.01 1.21
C ILE A 684 4.62 17.98 2.38
N ARG A 685 3.87 17.57 3.40
CA ARG A 685 3.66 18.31 4.65
C ARG A 685 3.79 17.36 5.83
N PRO A 686 5.02 17.17 6.33
CA PRO A 686 5.27 16.40 7.54
C PRO A 686 4.83 17.18 8.78
N THR A 687 4.18 16.49 9.73
CA THR A 687 3.82 17.05 11.02
C THR A 687 4.10 16.04 12.13
N PHE A 688 4.76 16.52 13.18
CA PHE A 688 5.04 15.78 14.40
C PHE A 688 4.02 16.16 15.48
N ILE A 689 3.28 15.21 16.04
CA ILE A 689 2.13 15.46 16.92
C ILE A 689 2.33 14.80 18.28
N PHE A 690 1.88 15.49 19.34
CA PHE A 690 1.80 14.98 20.70
C PHE A 690 0.34 14.93 21.14
N ASN A 691 -0.26 13.74 21.11
CA ASN A 691 -1.57 13.52 21.72
C ASN A 691 -1.37 13.11 23.19
N LEU A 692 -1.74 14.01 24.09
CA LEU A 692 -1.54 13.82 25.52
C LEU A 692 -2.60 12.89 26.11
N VAL A 693 -2.17 11.93 26.93
CA VAL A 693 -3.04 10.97 27.62
C VAL A 693 -2.81 11.10 29.13
N PRO A 694 -3.60 11.94 29.81
CA PRO A 694 -3.49 12.11 31.26
C PRO A 694 -3.93 10.84 31.99
N ARG A 695 -3.25 10.51 33.11
CA ARG A 695 -3.59 9.34 33.94
C ARG A 695 -5.04 9.37 34.45
N THR A 696 -5.58 10.56 34.68
CA THR A 696 -6.98 10.77 35.10
C THR A 696 -8.00 10.30 34.07
N ALA A 697 -7.68 10.28 32.77
CA ALA A 697 -8.56 9.69 31.76
C ALA A 697 -8.76 8.18 31.99
N ALA A 698 -7.70 7.48 32.39
CA ALA A 698 -7.80 6.08 32.78
C ALA A 698 -8.51 5.89 34.13
N THR A 699 -8.40 6.84 35.07
CA THR A 699 -9.22 6.85 36.29
C THR A 699 -10.71 6.94 35.97
N VAL A 700 -11.10 7.83 35.04
CA VAL A 700 -12.51 7.94 34.59
C VAL A 700 -12.98 6.62 34.00
N ALA A 701 -12.18 5.99 33.14
CA ALA A 701 -12.49 4.68 32.58
C ALA A 701 -12.77 3.63 33.67
N LYS A 702 -11.91 3.54 34.70
CA LYS A 702 -12.05 2.58 35.80
C LYS A 702 -13.24 2.86 36.72
N THR A 703 -13.59 4.13 36.91
CA THR A 703 -14.61 4.57 37.88
C THR A 703 -15.98 4.85 37.25
N ASN A 704 -16.10 4.83 35.92
CA ASN A 704 -17.37 5.07 35.23
C ASN A 704 -18.43 3.97 35.44
N GLY A 705 -18.12 2.88 36.16
CA GLY A 705 -19.03 1.78 36.50
C GLY A 705 -19.22 0.72 35.40
N ILE A 706 -18.49 0.80 34.29
CA ILE A 706 -18.47 -0.25 33.25
C ILE A 706 -17.06 -0.58 32.74
N GLY A 707 -16.15 0.41 32.67
CA GLY A 707 -14.84 0.25 32.05
C GLY A 707 -14.85 0.57 30.55
N ASN A 708 -13.69 0.39 29.92
CA ASN A 708 -13.53 0.37 28.46
C ASN A 708 -12.45 -0.65 28.05
N ALA A 709 -12.27 -0.86 26.75
CA ALA A 709 -11.41 -1.91 26.22
C ALA A 709 -9.90 -1.64 26.36
N PHE A 710 -9.48 -0.37 26.49
CA PHE A 710 -8.06 0.00 26.47
C PHE A 710 -7.27 -0.58 27.63
N GLY A 711 -7.87 -0.62 28.84
CA GLY A 711 -7.20 -1.13 30.04
C GLY A 711 -5.94 -0.35 30.43
N LEU A 712 -5.94 0.97 30.21
CA LEU A 712 -4.85 1.87 30.59
C LEU A 712 -4.61 1.89 32.11
N ASP A 713 -3.35 2.07 32.51
CA ASP A 713 -2.97 2.32 33.90
C ASP A 713 -3.34 3.76 34.31
N ASP A 714 -4.00 3.90 35.46
CA ASP A 714 -4.45 5.19 36.02
C ASP A 714 -3.41 5.84 36.95
N LYS A 715 -2.24 5.21 37.08
CA LYS A 715 -1.08 5.76 37.77
C LYS A 715 -0.08 6.43 36.83
N GLN A 716 -0.21 6.24 35.52
CA GLN A 716 0.76 6.66 34.52
C GLN A 716 0.11 7.52 33.44
N SER A 717 0.67 8.71 33.21
CA SER A 717 0.36 9.52 32.04
C SER A 717 1.18 9.05 30.83
N TYR A 718 0.65 9.20 29.62
CA TYR A 718 1.31 8.83 28.37
C TYR A 718 1.24 9.96 27.35
N ILE A 719 2.08 9.85 26.32
CA ILE A 719 1.99 10.64 25.09
C ILE A 719 1.93 9.67 23.92
N TRP A 720 0.94 9.85 23.05
CA TRP A 720 0.94 9.25 21.72
C TRP A 720 1.69 10.20 20.80
N TRP A 721 2.95 9.86 20.52
CA TRP A 721 3.78 10.63 19.60
C TRP A 721 3.51 10.11 18.19
N GLN A 722 2.99 11.00 17.35
CA GLN A 722 2.38 10.66 16.08
C GLN A 722 3.12 11.38 14.95
N LEU A 723 3.32 10.66 13.85
CA LEU A 723 3.59 11.26 12.56
C LEU A 723 2.29 11.33 11.77
N THR A 724 2.01 12.51 11.23
CA THR A 724 1.09 12.64 10.10
C THR A 724 1.84 13.29 8.96
N THR A 725 1.61 12.81 7.75
CA THR A 725 2.27 13.34 6.57
C THR A 725 1.29 13.32 5.42
N SER A 726 1.13 14.46 4.77
CA SER A 726 0.32 14.59 3.56
C SER A 726 1.18 14.89 2.34
N TRP A 727 0.71 14.49 1.16
CA TRP A 727 1.39 14.69 -0.13
C TRP A 727 0.38 14.80 -1.28
N ALA A 728 0.86 15.19 -2.47
CA ALA A 728 -0.01 15.50 -3.59
C ALA A 728 -0.34 14.30 -4.49
N ARG A 729 0.65 13.46 -4.82
CA ARG A 729 0.55 12.53 -5.96
C ARG A 729 0.46 11.05 -5.57
N PRO A 730 -0.34 10.24 -6.28
CA PRO A 730 -0.51 8.82 -5.97
C PRO A 730 0.76 7.97 -6.14
N GLU A 731 1.65 8.32 -7.07
CA GLU A 731 2.91 7.59 -7.29
C GLU A 731 3.86 7.62 -6.07
N ASP A 732 3.70 8.59 -5.17
CA ASP A 732 4.51 8.74 -3.96
C ASP A 732 3.97 7.95 -2.75
N ASP A 733 2.79 7.33 -2.86
CA ASP A 733 2.10 6.67 -1.73
C ASP A 733 2.99 5.66 -1.00
N LEU A 734 3.66 4.78 -1.75
CA LEU A 734 4.52 3.75 -1.18
C LEU A 734 5.77 4.35 -0.52
N ARG A 735 6.36 5.38 -1.12
CA ARG A 735 7.57 6.04 -0.62
C ARG A 735 7.31 6.72 0.71
N VAL A 736 6.26 7.55 0.78
CA VAL A 736 5.93 8.33 1.99
C VAL A 736 5.48 7.42 3.13
N THR A 737 4.62 6.43 2.86
CA THR A 737 4.15 5.49 3.89
C THR A 737 5.28 4.62 4.43
N THR A 738 6.18 4.14 3.58
CA THR A 738 7.34 3.33 4.00
C THR A 738 8.32 4.16 4.82
N TRP A 739 8.59 5.41 4.40
CA TRP A 739 9.42 6.34 5.17
C TRP A 739 8.87 6.58 6.58
N ALA A 740 7.58 6.93 6.68
CA ALA A 740 6.94 7.19 7.97
C ALA A 740 6.93 5.94 8.88
N ARG A 741 6.62 4.76 8.32
CA ARG A 741 6.65 3.48 9.04
C ARG A 741 8.05 3.17 9.58
N ASN A 742 9.07 3.22 8.71
CA ASN A 742 10.43 2.89 9.10
C ASN A 742 10.93 3.80 10.23
N PHE A 743 10.62 5.09 10.15
CA PHE A 743 10.96 6.05 11.20
C PHE A 743 10.27 5.71 12.52
N LEU A 744 8.94 5.50 12.49
CA LEU A 744 8.15 5.18 13.68
C LEU A 744 8.64 3.89 14.37
N GLU A 745 8.80 2.81 13.62
CA GLU A 745 9.22 1.52 14.19
C GLU A 745 10.66 1.55 14.72
N HIS A 746 11.56 2.26 14.04
CA HIS A 746 12.94 2.43 14.51
C HIS A 746 13.01 3.11 15.87
N HIS A 747 12.34 4.27 16.02
CA HIS A 747 12.37 5.02 17.27
C HIS A 747 11.55 4.35 18.38
N HIS A 748 10.48 3.63 18.04
CA HIS A 748 9.74 2.81 19.01
C HIS A 748 10.59 1.67 19.57
N ALA A 749 11.37 0.97 18.73
CA ALA A 749 12.30 -0.05 19.20
C ALA A 749 13.33 0.52 20.19
N GLY A 750 13.85 1.72 19.93
CA GLY A 750 14.70 2.45 20.88
C GLY A 750 13.98 2.78 22.20
N ASN A 751 12.72 3.23 22.13
CA ASN A 751 11.92 3.51 23.34
C ASN A 751 11.66 2.24 24.18
N LYS A 752 11.52 1.07 23.54
CA LYS A 752 11.40 -0.22 24.25
C LYS A 752 12.68 -0.55 25.00
N ALA A 753 13.85 -0.39 24.35
CA ALA A 753 15.15 -0.62 24.99
C ALA A 753 15.38 0.27 26.22
N LEU A 754 14.81 1.48 26.21
CA LEU A 754 14.88 2.43 27.32
C LEU A 754 13.78 2.24 28.40
N GLY A 755 12.84 1.29 28.22
CA GLY A 755 11.72 1.10 29.16
C GLY A 755 10.69 2.24 29.17
N LEU A 756 10.71 3.09 28.14
CA LEU A 756 9.82 4.24 27.97
C LEU A 756 8.58 3.91 27.13
N ALA A 757 8.63 2.87 26.30
CA ALA A 757 7.54 2.49 25.42
C ALA A 757 6.40 1.74 26.14
N THR A 758 5.19 1.90 25.61
CA THR A 758 4.05 1.01 25.85
C THR A 758 3.51 0.54 24.50
N GLU A 759 3.08 -0.71 24.39
CA GLU A 759 2.59 -1.26 23.11
C GLU A 759 1.21 -0.73 22.70
N LEU A 760 0.46 -0.11 23.61
CA LEU A 760 -0.90 0.35 23.34
C LEU A 760 -0.93 1.29 22.13
N LEU A 761 -1.86 1.06 21.22
CA LEU A 761 -2.17 1.95 20.12
C LEU A 761 -3.61 2.45 20.21
N TYR A 762 -3.80 3.70 19.83
CA TYR A 762 -5.09 4.34 19.68
C TYR A 762 -5.58 4.20 18.25
N GLY A 763 -6.77 3.62 18.05
CA GLY A 763 -7.28 3.34 16.71
C GLY A 763 -7.69 4.56 15.90
N GLY A 764 -7.98 5.70 16.53
CA GLY A 764 -8.29 6.92 15.77
C GLY A 764 -7.10 7.46 14.98
N ASP A 765 -5.87 7.21 15.44
CA ASP A 765 -4.63 7.74 14.86
C ASP A 765 -3.68 6.65 14.33
N ALA A 766 -4.09 5.38 14.37
CA ALA A 766 -3.27 4.26 13.92
C ALA A 766 -3.12 4.22 12.39
N ALA A 767 -1.94 3.79 11.95
CA ALA A 767 -1.65 3.54 10.55
C ALA A 767 -2.39 2.30 10.00
N ASP A 768 -2.39 2.13 8.68
CA ASP A 768 -2.98 0.96 8.00
C ASP A 768 -2.38 -0.39 8.43
N TYR A 769 -1.08 -0.42 8.75
CA TYR A 769 -0.36 -1.61 9.21
C TYR A 769 -0.43 -1.84 10.71
N GLN A 770 -0.91 -0.85 11.46
CA GLN A 770 -1.02 -0.92 12.90
C GLN A 770 -2.40 -1.46 13.26
N ASN A 771 -2.48 -2.61 13.95
CA ASN A 771 -3.74 -3.10 14.50
C ASN A 771 -3.83 -2.79 16.00
N PRO A 772 -4.59 -1.77 16.42
CA PRO A 772 -4.71 -1.37 17.82
C PRO A 772 -5.30 -2.44 18.72
N LEU A 773 -6.22 -3.25 18.19
CA LEU A 773 -6.95 -4.23 19.01
C LEU A 773 -6.02 -5.33 19.55
N LEU A 774 -4.94 -5.62 18.84
CA LEU A 774 -3.91 -6.58 19.25
C LEU A 774 -2.95 -6.02 20.31
N THR A 775 -3.06 -4.73 20.64
CA THR A 775 -2.21 -4.06 21.64
C THR A 775 -2.89 -3.92 23.00
N TYR A 776 -4.18 -4.24 23.09
CA TYR A 776 -4.90 -4.20 24.36
C TYR A 776 -4.39 -5.29 25.31
N PRO A 777 -4.60 -5.15 26.64
CA PRO A 777 -4.24 -6.21 27.57
C PRO A 777 -4.83 -7.56 27.14
N GLN A 778 -4.05 -8.64 27.21
CA GLN A 778 -4.45 -9.96 26.70
C GLN A 778 -5.83 -10.40 27.23
N LYS A 779 -6.10 -10.21 28.53
CA LYS A 779 -7.41 -10.50 29.14
C LYS A 779 -8.57 -9.74 28.48
N ASN A 780 -8.32 -8.49 28.05
CA ASN A 780 -9.31 -7.70 27.33
C ASN A 780 -9.50 -8.24 25.91
N GLN A 781 -8.42 -8.60 25.20
CA GLN A 781 -8.53 -9.20 23.86
C GLN A 781 -9.36 -10.50 23.88
N GLU A 782 -9.10 -11.39 24.83
CA GLU A 782 -9.88 -12.63 25.01
C GLU A 782 -11.34 -12.34 25.33
N LYS A 783 -11.61 -11.35 26.19
CA LYS A 783 -12.98 -10.91 26.50
C LYS A 783 -13.68 -10.35 25.26
N LEU A 784 -12.99 -9.56 24.44
CA LEU A 784 -13.53 -9.01 23.20
C LEU A 784 -13.89 -10.12 22.21
N ARG A 785 -13.02 -11.13 22.02
CA ARG A 785 -13.33 -12.31 21.17
C ARG A 785 -14.57 -13.06 21.66
N ARG A 786 -14.63 -13.40 22.96
CA ARG A 786 -15.82 -14.08 23.54
C ARG A 786 -17.11 -13.31 23.33
N ILE A 787 -17.05 -11.97 23.44
CA ILE A 787 -18.21 -11.11 23.20
C ILE A 787 -18.58 -11.12 21.70
N ARG A 788 -17.60 -11.01 20.79
CA ARG A 788 -17.85 -11.17 19.35
C ARG A 788 -18.55 -12.49 19.07
N ASP A 789 -18.03 -13.60 19.58
CA ASP A 789 -18.60 -14.92 19.31
C ASP A 789 -20.04 -15.06 19.84
N SER A 790 -20.43 -14.26 20.84
CA SER A 790 -21.80 -14.22 21.37
C SER A 790 -22.76 -13.34 20.56
N TYR A 791 -22.29 -12.24 19.96
CA TYR A 791 -23.12 -11.23 19.28
C TYR A 791 -23.02 -11.26 17.75
N ASP A 792 -21.98 -11.88 17.21
CA ASP A 792 -21.70 -12.10 15.79
C ASP A 792 -21.16 -13.53 15.56
N PRO A 793 -21.95 -14.58 15.88
CA PRO A 793 -21.49 -15.98 15.82
C PRO A 793 -21.11 -16.43 14.40
N ASP A 794 -21.76 -15.87 13.37
CA ASP A 794 -21.46 -16.13 11.96
C ASP A 794 -20.29 -15.29 11.43
N LEU A 795 -19.68 -14.49 12.30
CA LEU A 795 -18.53 -13.65 12.03
C LEU A 795 -18.77 -12.69 10.86
N VAL A 796 -19.99 -12.17 10.70
CA VAL A 796 -20.39 -11.27 9.60
C VAL A 796 -19.45 -10.06 9.54
N PHE A 797 -19.16 -9.42 10.68
CA PHE A 797 -18.29 -8.25 10.71
C PHE A 797 -16.80 -8.60 10.64
N THR A 798 -16.44 -9.86 10.83
CA THR A 798 -15.04 -10.33 10.70
C THR A 798 -14.74 -10.83 9.28
N ARG A 799 -15.68 -11.54 8.64
CA ARG A 799 -15.54 -12.14 7.30
C ARG A 799 -16.01 -11.23 6.17
N LEU A 800 -17.15 -10.56 6.34
CA LEU A 800 -17.83 -9.85 5.26
C LEU A 800 -17.58 -8.35 5.30
N ASN A 801 -17.35 -7.79 6.50
CA ASN A 801 -17.00 -6.39 6.59
C ASN A 801 -15.49 -6.17 6.36
N TRP A 802 -15.15 -5.50 5.26
CA TRP A 802 -13.76 -5.20 4.88
C TRP A 802 -13.10 -4.15 5.78
N GLY A 803 -13.87 -3.16 6.24
CA GLY A 803 -13.33 -1.95 6.85
C GLY A 803 -12.97 -2.02 8.33
N GLY A 804 -12.03 -1.16 8.73
CA GLY A 804 -11.60 -0.96 10.11
C GLY A 804 -10.77 -2.10 10.70
N PHE A 805 -10.36 -1.95 11.96
CA PHE A 805 -9.52 -2.92 12.65
C PHE A 805 -10.33 -4.14 13.11
N LYS A 806 -9.76 -5.33 12.92
CA LYS A 806 -10.39 -6.62 13.27
C LYS A 806 -9.68 -7.28 14.45
N LEU A 807 -10.46 -8.02 15.25
CA LEU A 807 -9.90 -8.83 16.34
C LEU A 807 -9.07 -10.03 15.83
N GLY A 808 -9.19 -10.38 14.55
CA GLY A 808 -8.67 -11.65 14.00
C GLY A 808 -9.57 -12.82 14.42
N LEU A 809 -9.39 -14.00 13.82
CA LEU A 809 -10.19 -15.18 14.18
C LEU A 809 -9.94 -15.61 15.63
#